data_AF-A0ABD3TI50-F1
#
_entry.id   AF-A0ABD3TI50-F1
#
_cell.length_a   1.000
_cell.length_b   1.000
_cell.length_c   1.000
_cell.angle_alpha   90.00
_cell.angle_beta   90.00
_cell.angle_gamma   90.00
#
_symmetry.space_group_name_H-M   'P 1'
#
loop_
_entity.id
_entity.type
_entity.pdbx_description
1 polymer ?
#
loop_
_entity_poly.entity_id
_entity_poly.type
_entity_poly.pdbx_seq_one_letter_code
_entity_poly.pdbx_strand_id
1 'polypeptide(L)'
;MPSAGAVYPPLITPIRKHVLGLATNRIDTSTLIEIATETPDCKIYFTSDGSKPSPFNRKIGGREVTFRYTAPFTLKPGKRLLKAIAVTRDGLKESDVITKQFVVDDIGQMTSTTDYSTTTDEYTSFFETDDPDDTDSTLKSRSSKSSKGRTKKNKSPKRSKSPLRSKSPMRRSYTGPKEAWASSGTVDDKLLSGAFNDSVPAVPQIPDGPFNPTNYSGTQINVWGAPPGSWPGLNVNPGAVSFGQPSLNNPYTTQYGYLTESMINKCNPESHHVTVGDLRKMLKPQSERPPSPPPPSEPKPKPKAIEMPVYKDPPLNAISPGGGDFKENILHVYAHMLEFAKENKDFRLKVAEPKMGKMLEANFEDEGDGFKITVILAKPGIPRGSLRKPPPKTEEKKKQENGNGNGKPKEKKSPIPEKKSDPFFAMETENLNQEGTVKPYSKFNAEQDAEVLRNAMKGLGTDENALINVLCYRSNPQRQEVALAYKTMFGKDLVEDIKSETSGNFFETLKALLMRPAEYDAYQLRKAMKGLGTDEDVLIEILCTRSNAQIKEIIKVYKEKFNRDLEKDIVSDTSGNFKRLLVSLVQANRSDSKEVDRNKAKQDAKELYQAGEKKWGTDESKFNQILVSRSYPQLRATFDEYSSLSKKDMEEVLKSELSGDILSGMKTIVRCVRNKFAHFARQLQKTMKGLGTDDDTLIRVVVSRCEIDMVQIKEEFQKLTSQTLEQFIADDLSGDYRNSILALVLGGPPPEMATKSGKAFVEAVKAKTDEQLDEDVRMETENIKEEPTVKPADNFNAEQDAEALKKAMKGWGTDEQAIINVLAYRSNSQRLEIVKTYKTVFGKDLISELDGELSGGIKKIARGLCMSSADFDAMNLNKAIKGLGTDEKVLIEIICTRTNQQIKDFKVAYKTLYSKELEADVAGDTSGHFKRLLVSLLQANRDESKEFDRNKAKQDAQALLDAGEKKWGTDESRFNVILVSRSYAQLRATFQEYAKLANKDIDDTIQSEMSGDLKDSMLAIVRCIRGKASHFAAELYRSMKGLGTDDDTVCRVIVSRCEVDMVQIKDEFQRNYKQTLGMFIAGDTSGDYRTMLLALIREEGANKKK
;
A
#
# COMPACT_ATOMS: atom_id res chain seq x y z
N MET A 1 -34.43 38.69 25.05
CA MET A 1 -33.97 37.34 25.42
C MET A 1 -34.72 36.35 24.55
N PRO A 2 -34.12 35.23 24.10
CA PRO A 2 -34.85 34.16 23.45
C PRO A 2 -35.90 33.54 24.38
N SER A 3 -36.92 32.91 23.79
CA SER A 3 -37.92 32.12 24.52
C SER A 3 -37.26 30.98 25.30
N ALA A 4 -37.84 30.60 26.46
CA ALA A 4 -37.33 29.48 27.25
C ALA A 4 -37.28 28.20 26.40
N GLY A 5 -36.08 27.62 26.25
CA GLY A 5 -35.86 26.43 25.42
C GLY A 5 -35.64 26.68 23.91
N ALA A 6 -35.33 27.91 23.49
CA ALA A 6 -34.78 28.22 22.16
C ALA A 6 -33.25 28.02 22.10
N VAL A 7 -32.70 27.80 20.90
CA VAL A 7 -31.26 27.60 20.66
C VAL A 7 -30.60 28.94 20.32
N TYR A 8 -29.55 29.31 21.06
CA TYR A 8 -28.77 30.52 20.80
C TYR A 8 -27.93 30.38 19.51
N PRO A 9 -27.96 31.38 18.60
CA PRO A 9 -27.11 31.38 17.41
C PRO A 9 -25.62 31.27 17.73
N PRO A 10 -24.81 30.62 16.88
CA PRO A 10 -23.38 30.53 17.13
C PRO A 10 -22.69 31.90 17.09
N LEU A 11 -21.67 32.07 17.92
CA LEU A 11 -20.69 33.15 17.85
C LEU A 11 -19.45 32.65 17.09
N ILE A 12 -19.11 33.33 15.99
CA ILE A 12 -17.89 33.05 15.19
C ILE A 12 -16.79 34.02 15.64
N THR A 13 -15.64 33.54 16.11
CA THR A 13 -14.59 34.36 16.74
C THR A 13 -13.19 33.99 16.26
N PRO A 14 -12.34 34.95 15.83
CA PRO A 14 -10.94 34.68 15.54
C PRO A 14 -10.12 34.53 16.84
N ILE A 15 -9.48 33.38 17.02
CA ILE A 15 -8.58 33.10 18.15
C ILE A 15 -7.25 33.81 17.91
N ARG A 16 -7.12 35.03 18.46
CA ARG A 16 -5.86 35.77 18.51
C ARG A 16 -5.86 36.74 19.70
N LYS A 17 -4.68 37.19 20.13
CA LYS A 17 -4.57 38.30 21.08
C LYS A 17 -5.19 39.56 20.45
N HIS A 18 -6.02 40.27 21.21
CA HIS A 18 -6.73 41.45 20.71
C HIS A 18 -5.78 42.65 20.59
N VAL A 19 -5.28 42.92 19.38
CA VAL A 19 -4.45 44.09 19.09
C VAL A 19 -5.33 45.33 18.93
N LEU A 20 -5.09 46.35 19.76
CA LEU A 20 -5.79 47.64 19.68
C LEU A 20 -5.55 48.31 18.32
N GLY A 21 -6.64 48.75 17.68
CA GLY A 21 -6.61 49.45 16.38
C GLY A 21 -6.79 48.57 15.14
N LEU A 22 -6.66 47.24 15.23
CA LEU A 22 -6.93 46.33 14.11
C LEU A 22 -8.39 45.90 14.03
N ALA A 23 -8.96 45.91 12.82
CA ALA A 23 -10.35 45.52 12.59
C ALA A 23 -10.58 44.03 12.92
N THR A 24 -11.63 43.72 13.68
CA THR A 24 -11.92 42.36 14.19
C THR A 24 -12.25 41.33 13.11
N ASN A 25 -12.48 41.76 11.87
CA ASN A 25 -12.72 40.93 10.70
C ASN A 25 -11.52 40.81 9.74
N ARG A 26 -10.44 41.57 9.94
CA ARG A 26 -9.20 41.41 9.15
C ARG A 26 -8.23 40.50 9.91
N ILE A 27 -7.88 39.37 9.32
CA ILE A 27 -7.08 38.28 9.91
C ILE A 27 -6.03 37.80 8.91
N ASP A 28 -5.14 36.92 9.34
CA ASP A 28 -4.12 36.27 8.51
C ASP A 28 -4.41 34.76 8.32
N THR A 29 -3.65 34.09 7.45
CA THR A 29 -3.76 32.65 7.17
C THR A 29 -3.42 31.72 8.34
N SER A 30 -2.82 32.21 9.43
CA SER A 30 -2.59 31.44 10.67
C SER A 30 -3.70 31.60 11.71
N THR A 31 -4.54 32.64 11.57
CA THR A 31 -5.59 32.94 12.54
C THR A 31 -6.69 31.87 12.51
N LEU A 32 -6.78 31.08 13.58
CA LEU A 32 -7.84 30.09 13.79
C LEU A 32 -9.18 30.79 14.03
N ILE A 33 -10.27 30.23 13.50
CA ILE A 33 -11.65 30.63 13.75
C ILE A 33 -12.32 29.60 14.65
N GLU A 34 -12.77 30.07 15.82
CA GLU A 34 -13.69 29.36 16.70
C GLU A 34 -15.14 29.60 16.30
N ILE A 35 -16.00 28.61 16.52
CA ILE A 35 -17.46 28.78 16.45
C ILE A 35 -18.08 28.08 17.66
N ALA A 36 -18.67 28.84 18.58
CA ALA A 36 -19.28 28.34 19.81
C ALA A 36 -20.76 28.76 19.90
N THR A 37 -21.58 28.08 20.72
CA THR A 37 -22.91 28.57 21.14
C THR A 37 -23.01 28.47 22.66
N GLU A 38 -23.76 29.38 23.27
CA GLU A 38 -24.09 29.35 24.70
C GLU A 38 -25.10 28.22 25.03
N THR A 39 -25.65 27.54 24.02
CA THR A 39 -26.56 26.41 24.21
C THR A 39 -25.77 25.11 24.40
N PRO A 40 -25.85 24.42 25.56
CA PRO A 40 -25.18 23.14 25.76
C PRO A 40 -25.73 22.04 24.83
N ASP A 41 -24.94 20.98 24.64
CA ASP A 41 -25.24 19.80 23.81
C ASP A 41 -25.63 20.08 22.33
N CYS A 42 -25.41 21.29 21.83
CA CYS A 42 -25.73 21.64 20.45
C CYS A 42 -24.59 21.31 19.46
N LYS A 43 -24.96 20.74 18.32
CA LYS A 43 -24.09 20.53 17.16
C LYS A 43 -24.10 21.81 16.31
N ILE A 44 -22.92 22.35 16.01
CA ILE A 44 -22.80 23.52 15.14
C ILE A 44 -22.48 23.08 13.71
N TYR A 45 -23.16 23.67 12.74
CA TYR A 45 -22.95 23.44 11.31
C TYR A 45 -22.68 24.77 10.61
N PHE A 46 -21.78 24.78 9.62
CA PHE A 46 -21.34 26.00 8.96
C PHE A 46 -21.01 25.81 7.47
N THR A 47 -20.98 26.93 6.75
CA THR A 47 -20.60 27.05 5.33
C THR A 47 -19.57 28.17 5.20
N SER A 48 -18.66 28.07 4.21
CA SER A 48 -17.58 29.04 3.97
C SER A 48 -17.66 29.74 2.61
N ASP A 49 -18.66 29.39 1.80
CA ASP A 49 -19.03 29.98 0.52
C ASP A 49 -20.15 31.06 0.65
N GLY A 50 -20.78 31.16 1.82
CA GLY A 50 -21.91 32.05 2.09
C GLY A 50 -23.30 31.46 1.80
N SER A 51 -23.41 30.18 1.43
CA SER A 51 -24.70 29.45 1.35
C SER A 51 -25.36 29.29 2.73
N LYS A 52 -26.67 29.01 2.82
CA LYS A 52 -27.30 28.71 4.13
C LYS A 52 -26.81 27.32 4.59
N PRO A 53 -26.28 27.15 5.82
CA PRO A 53 -26.00 25.83 6.36
C PRO A 53 -27.25 24.95 6.36
N SER A 54 -27.08 23.70 5.92
CA SER A 54 -28.09 22.66 5.86
C SER A 54 -27.61 21.45 6.69
N PRO A 55 -28.01 21.35 7.98
CA PRO A 55 -27.52 20.30 8.89
C PRO A 55 -27.86 18.88 8.43
N PHE A 56 -29.01 18.71 7.76
CA PHE A 56 -29.56 17.42 7.34
C PHE A 56 -29.22 17.05 5.89
N ASN A 57 -29.09 18.04 4.99
CA ASN A 57 -28.65 17.81 3.62
C ASN A 57 -27.31 18.53 3.37
N ARG A 58 -26.23 17.92 3.88
CA ARG A 58 -24.87 18.49 3.88
C ARG A 58 -24.15 18.42 2.54
N LYS A 59 -24.63 17.59 1.60
CA LYS A 59 -24.01 17.34 0.30
C LYS A 59 -24.87 17.88 -0.85
N ILE A 60 -24.25 18.58 -1.80
CA ILE A 60 -24.89 19.02 -3.05
C ILE A 60 -23.98 18.57 -4.21
N GLY A 61 -24.54 17.85 -5.17
CA GLY A 61 -23.76 17.27 -6.28
C GLY A 61 -22.65 16.32 -5.81
N GLY A 62 -22.92 15.51 -4.78
CA GLY A 62 -21.95 14.59 -4.15
C GLY A 62 -20.90 15.24 -3.24
N ARG A 63 -20.61 16.54 -3.41
CA ARG A 63 -19.64 17.30 -2.61
C ARG A 63 -20.27 17.82 -1.33
N GLU A 64 -19.53 17.78 -0.23
CA GLU A 64 -19.97 18.38 1.04
C GLU A 64 -19.81 19.90 1.01
N VAL A 65 -20.88 20.61 1.40
CA VAL A 65 -20.96 22.08 1.41
C VAL A 65 -21.31 22.65 2.79
N THR A 66 -22.04 21.90 3.62
CA THR A 66 -22.28 22.24 5.03
C THR A 66 -21.47 21.33 5.94
N PHE A 67 -20.45 21.90 6.56
CA PHE A 67 -19.51 21.22 7.45
C PHE A 67 -20.03 21.24 8.88
N ARG A 68 -19.80 20.17 9.65
CA ARG A 68 -20.03 20.18 11.10
C ARG A 68 -18.79 20.76 11.78
N TYR A 69 -18.95 21.81 12.56
CA TYR A 69 -17.87 22.35 13.38
C TYR A 69 -17.46 21.32 14.46
N THR A 70 -16.15 21.18 14.67
CA THR A 70 -15.56 20.17 15.56
C THR A 70 -14.30 20.66 16.29
N ALA A 71 -13.52 21.54 15.66
CA ALA A 71 -12.39 22.25 16.24
C ALA A 71 -12.18 23.59 15.52
N PRO A 72 -11.43 24.56 16.09
CA PRO A 72 -11.07 25.78 15.40
C PRO A 72 -10.26 25.53 14.11
N PHE A 73 -10.46 26.37 13.08
CA PHE A 73 -9.89 26.16 11.75
C PHE A 73 -9.43 27.48 11.10
N THR A 74 -8.38 27.45 10.27
CA THR A 74 -7.92 28.65 9.54
C THR A 74 -8.75 28.89 8.28
N LEU A 75 -8.68 30.11 7.73
CA LEU A 75 -9.33 30.48 6.48
C LEU A 75 -8.29 30.71 5.36
N LYS A 76 -8.64 30.37 4.12
CA LYS A 76 -7.81 30.66 2.92
C LYS A 76 -7.80 32.17 2.61
N PRO A 77 -6.73 32.72 1.99
CA PRO A 77 -6.59 34.14 1.65
C PRO A 77 -7.80 34.78 0.95
N GLY A 78 -7.93 36.10 1.05
CA GLY A 78 -8.98 36.91 0.41
C GLY A 78 -10.24 37.08 1.27
N LYS A 79 -11.34 37.52 0.63
CA LYS A 79 -12.62 37.74 1.31
C LYS A 79 -13.35 36.40 1.52
N ARG A 80 -13.71 36.08 2.76
CA ARG A 80 -14.40 34.84 3.15
C ARG A 80 -15.69 35.16 3.90
N LEU A 81 -16.74 34.39 3.67
CA LEU A 81 -18.05 34.60 4.30
C LEU A 81 -18.49 33.30 4.98
N LEU A 82 -18.32 33.26 6.30
CA LEU A 82 -18.82 32.15 7.11
C LEU A 82 -20.29 32.37 7.46
N LYS A 83 -21.11 31.32 7.36
CA LYS A 83 -22.42 31.26 8.00
C LYS A 83 -22.49 30.03 8.89
N ALA A 84 -23.13 30.14 10.06
CA ALA A 84 -23.24 29.02 11.00
C ALA A 84 -24.61 28.95 11.66
N ILE A 85 -25.00 27.74 12.08
CA ILE A 85 -26.25 27.44 12.78
C ILE A 85 -25.95 26.44 13.91
N ALA A 86 -26.62 26.58 15.06
CA ALA A 86 -26.60 25.60 16.14
C ALA A 86 -27.87 24.75 16.06
N VAL A 87 -27.74 23.45 16.32
CA VAL A 87 -28.85 22.49 16.30
C VAL A 87 -28.75 21.61 17.54
N THR A 88 -29.87 21.32 18.21
CA THR A 88 -29.90 20.41 19.36
C THR A 88 -29.41 18.99 19.00
N ARG A 89 -28.97 18.24 20.01
CA ARG A 89 -28.38 16.89 19.83
C ARG A 89 -29.30 15.90 19.11
N ASP A 90 -30.61 16.07 19.27
CA ASP A 90 -31.70 15.31 18.64
C ASP A 90 -32.04 15.75 17.21
N GLY A 91 -31.62 16.95 16.79
CA GLY A 91 -32.00 17.55 15.50
C GLY A 91 -33.33 18.33 15.50
N LEU A 92 -34.05 18.42 16.63
CA LEU A 92 -35.43 18.93 16.65
C LEU A 92 -35.54 20.46 16.75
N LYS A 93 -34.47 21.17 17.10
CA LYS A 93 -34.44 22.64 17.19
C LYS A 93 -33.18 23.22 16.56
N GLU A 94 -33.35 24.25 15.74
CA GLU A 94 -32.27 25.05 15.16
C GLU A 94 -32.24 26.46 15.78
N SER A 95 -31.09 27.13 15.70
CA SER A 95 -30.95 28.57 15.94
C SER A 95 -31.21 29.39 14.67
N ASP A 96 -31.24 30.72 14.78
CA ASP A 96 -30.99 31.58 13.62
C ASP A 96 -29.60 31.32 13.03
N VAL A 97 -29.44 31.60 11.73
CA VAL A 97 -28.16 31.48 11.01
C VAL A 97 -27.35 32.77 11.19
N ILE A 98 -26.25 32.69 11.95
CA ILE A 98 -25.29 33.80 12.02
C ILE A 98 -24.53 33.91 10.70
N THR A 99 -24.08 35.12 10.36
CA THR A 99 -23.19 35.39 9.23
C THR A 99 -22.03 36.27 9.68
N LYS A 100 -20.78 35.90 9.36
CA LYS A 100 -19.59 36.72 9.64
C LYS A 100 -18.62 36.71 8.46
N GLN A 101 -18.27 37.90 7.98
CA GLN A 101 -17.29 38.08 6.91
C GLN A 101 -15.90 38.29 7.51
N PHE A 102 -14.88 37.72 6.85
CA PHE A 102 -13.47 37.97 7.13
C PHE A 102 -12.74 38.45 5.86
N VAL A 103 -11.69 39.24 6.07
CA VAL A 103 -10.66 39.55 5.07
C VAL A 103 -9.39 38.86 5.56
N VAL A 104 -8.89 37.91 4.77
CA VAL A 104 -7.75 37.08 5.14
C VAL A 104 -6.53 37.51 4.33
N ASP A 105 -5.53 38.09 4.99
CA ASP A 105 -4.22 38.39 4.42
C ASP A 105 -3.36 37.11 4.38
N ASP A 106 -2.46 37.00 3.41
CA ASP A 106 -1.55 35.85 3.32
C ASP A 106 -0.18 36.17 3.95
N ILE A 107 0.22 35.37 4.94
CA ILE A 107 1.53 35.46 5.60
C ILE A 107 2.66 35.27 4.59
N GLY A 108 2.45 34.47 3.54
CA GLY A 108 3.43 34.26 2.46
C GLY A 108 3.79 35.51 1.65
N GLN A 109 3.08 36.63 1.82
CA GLN A 109 3.40 37.92 1.18
C GLN A 109 3.89 39.00 2.16
N MET A 110 3.85 38.77 3.47
CA MET A 110 4.20 39.82 4.46
C MET A 110 5.70 40.08 4.61
N THR A 111 6.57 39.29 3.96
CA THR A 111 8.03 39.52 3.93
C THR A 111 8.51 40.37 2.74
N SER A 112 7.62 40.85 1.85
CA SER A 112 7.98 41.69 0.70
C SER A 112 7.06 42.91 0.54
N THR A 113 7.16 43.86 1.48
CA THR A 113 6.56 45.21 1.35
C THR A 113 7.61 46.33 1.33
N THR A 114 8.50 46.23 0.34
CA THR A 114 9.14 47.39 -0.31
C THR A 114 8.84 47.30 -1.80
N ASP A 115 8.41 48.40 -2.41
CA ASP A 115 7.88 48.41 -3.77
C ASP A 115 8.88 47.91 -4.82
N TYR A 116 8.42 47.12 -5.80
CA TYR A 116 8.89 47.29 -7.18
C TYR A 116 7.80 46.98 -8.20
N SER A 117 7.79 47.75 -9.29
CA SER A 117 6.84 47.63 -10.40
C SER A 117 7.55 47.06 -11.63
N THR A 118 6.98 46.00 -12.21
CA THR A 118 7.03 45.63 -13.63
C THR A 118 8.39 45.58 -14.35
N THR A 119 8.90 44.36 -14.60
CA THR A 119 9.47 43.94 -15.90
C THR A 119 9.48 42.40 -16.00
N THR A 120 9.68 41.84 -17.19
CA THR A 120 9.36 40.42 -17.51
C THR A 120 10.60 39.61 -17.90
N ASP A 121 11.79 40.05 -17.50
CA ASP A 121 13.05 39.71 -18.20
C ASP A 121 13.99 38.75 -17.44
N GLU A 122 13.64 38.28 -16.23
CA GLU A 122 14.55 37.45 -15.40
C GLU A 122 14.60 35.95 -15.78
N TYR A 123 13.67 35.43 -16.59
CA TYR A 123 13.57 33.99 -16.86
C TYR A 123 14.62 33.41 -17.83
N THR A 124 15.44 34.26 -18.47
CA THR A 124 16.43 33.85 -19.49
C THR A 124 17.88 33.76 -19.00
N SER A 125 18.22 34.38 -17.87
CA SER A 125 19.63 34.54 -17.42
C SER A 125 20.26 33.32 -16.71
N PHE A 126 19.60 32.15 -16.73
CA PHE A 126 20.08 30.95 -16.02
C PHE A 126 20.92 29.98 -16.88
N PHE A 127 21.20 30.34 -18.14
CA PHE A 127 21.85 29.46 -19.13
C PHE A 127 23.09 30.08 -19.81
N GLU A 128 23.72 31.09 -19.20
CA GLU A 128 25.07 31.51 -19.58
C GLU A 128 26.09 30.88 -18.61
N THR A 129 27.10 30.20 -19.16
CA THR A 129 28.22 29.61 -18.40
C THR A 129 29.53 30.26 -18.84
N ASP A 130 30.18 30.95 -17.91
CA ASP A 130 31.52 31.50 -18.14
C ASP A 130 32.58 30.37 -18.19
N ASP A 131 33.18 30.15 -19.36
CA ASP A 131 34.44 29.40 -19.52
C ASP A 131 35.61 30.40 -19.66
N PRO A 132 36.65 30.35 -18.80
CA PRO A 132 37.81 31.24 -18.88
C PRO A 132 39.03 30.65 -19.62
N ASP A 133 39.70 31.49 -20.40
CA ASP A 133 40.96 31.27 -21.16
C ASP A 133 40.89 30.16 -22.26
N ASP A 134 41.49 30.31 -23.45
CA ASP A 134 42.81 30.89 -23.74
C ASP A 134 42.82 31.90 -24.93
N THR A 135 44.00 32.28 -25.41
CA THR A 135 44.30 33.60 -25.98
C THR A 135 45.04 33.59 -27.34
N ASP A 136 44.85 34.68 -28.11
CA ASP A 136 45.50 35.02 -29.39
C ASP A 136 45.19 34.04 -30.56
N SER A 137 45.12 34.44 -31.84
CA SER A 137 45.76 35.59 -32.46
C SER A 137 44.99 36.23 -33.64
N THR A 138 45.44 37.45 -33.94
CA THR A 138 45.12 38.34 -35.07
C THR A 138 44.49 37.72 -36.34
N LEU A 139 43.48 38.41 -36.91
CA LEU A 139 43.58 38.99 -38.27
C LEU A 139 42.47 40.03 -38.58
N LYS A 140 42.63 40.75 -39.71
CA LYS A 140 41.83 41.91 -40.13
C LYS A 140 40.63 41.44 -40.99
N SER A 141 39.48 42.12 -41.10
CA SER A 141 39.40 43.46 -41.72
C SER A 141 37.98 44.05 -41.88
N ARG A 142 37.92 45.38 -42.05
CA ARG A 142 36.98 46.16 -42.91
C ARG A 142 35.47 45.77 -42.91
N SER A 143 34.61 46.51 -42.20
CA SER A 143 33.94 47.75 -42.69
C SER A 143 32.38 47.59 -42.62
N SER A 144 31.52 48.61 -42.65
CA SER A 144 31.70 50.04 -42.97
C SER A 144 30.70 50.99 -42.25
N LYS A 145 30.94 52.31 -42.42
CA LYS A 145 30.11 53.49 -42.05
C LYS A 145 28.71 53.45 -42.71
N SER A 146 27.64 54.15 -42.30
CA SER A 146 27.29 54.98 -41.12
C SER A 146 25.80 55.38 -41.20
N SER A 147 25.20 56.09 -40.22
CA SER A 147 25.01 57.56 -40.30
C SER A 147 24.27 58.14 -39.07
N LYS A 148 24.17 59.48 -38.94
CA LYS A 148 23.68 60.22 -37.75
C LYS A 148 22.37 60.97 -38.05
N GLY A 149 21.42 61.11 -37.09
CA GLY A 149 20.06 61.64 -37.38
C GLY A 149 19.25 62.43 -36.32
N ARG A 150 19.88 63.04 -35.31
CA ARG A 150 19.39 64.10 -34.37
C ARG A 150 17.88 64.52 -34.33
N THR A 151 17.19 64.15 -33.24
CA THR A 151 16.42 65.02 -32.28
C THR A 151 15.37 66.08 -32.73
N LYS A 152 14.13 65.98 -32.19
CA LYS A 152 13.38 66.99 -31.36
C LYS A 152 11.90 66.53 -31.15
N LYS A 153 11.33 66.44 -29.93
CA LYS A 153 10.55 67.48 -29.18
C LYS A 153 9.58 68.29 -30.09
N ASN A 154 8.27 68.44 -29.83
CA ASN A 154 7.58 68.59 -28.52
C ASN A 154 6.01 68.62 -28.64
N LYS A 155 5.29 68.38 -27.52
CA LYS A 155 3.92 68.86 -27.12
C LYS A 155 2.62 68.31 -27.78
N SER A 156 1.61 68.10 -26.91
CA SER A 156 0.17 67.80 -27.16
C SER A 156 -0.68 69.08 -27.42
N PRO A 157 -1.96 69.01 -27.89
CA PRO A 157 -3.10 69.02 -26.94
C PRO A 157 -4.52 68.50 -27.39
N LYS A 158 -5.40 68.24 -26.39
CA LYS A 158 -6.88 68.47 -26.31
C LYS A 158 -7.91 67.90 -27.33
N ARG A 159 -8.56 66.79 -26.92
CA ARG A 159 -10.03 66.59 -26.64
C ARG A 159 -11.12 67.39 -27.42
N SER A 160 -11.87 66.70 -28.29
CA SER A 160 -13.24 67.02 -28.80
C SER A 160 -13.81 65.85 -29.64
N LYS A 161 -15.11 65.59 -29.87
CA LYS A 161 -16.43 66.05 -29.34
C LYS A 161 -17.52 64.99 -29.71
N SER A 162 -18.80 65.17 -29.37
CA SER A 162 -19.95 64.28 -29.72
C SER A 162 -21.26 65.06 -29.94
N PRO A 163 -22.27 64.50 -30.66
CA PRO A 163 -23.67 64.66 -30.20
C PRO A 163 -24.70 63.55 -30.56
N LEU A 164 -25.55 63.16 -29.57
CA LEU A 164 -27.03 62.86 -29.63
C LEU A 164 -27.56 61.77 -30.63
N ARG A 165 -28.67 61.03 -30.43
CA ARG A 165 -30.02 61.26 -29.83
C ARG A 165 -30.79 59.90 -29.74
N SER A 166 -31.86 59.63 -28.95
CA SER A 166 -32.14 59.79 -27.50
C SER A 166 -33.51 59.14 -27.12
N LYS A 167 -33.66 58.52 -25.92
CA LYS A 167 -34.92 58.12 -25.18
C LYS A 167 -35.59 56.78 -25.63
N SER A 168 -35.87 55.75 -24.79
CA SER A 168 -36.70 55.57 -23.53
C SER A 168 -38.15 55.07 -23.84
N PRO A 169 -38.88 54.25 -23.01
CA PRO A 169 -38.99 54.36 -21.53
C PRO A 169 -39.25 53.10 -20.63
N MET A 170 -39.21 53.37 -19.30
CA MET A 170 -39.83 52.78 -18.08
C MET A 170 -40.56 51.41 -17.92
N ARG A 171 -40.21 50.77 -16.78
CA ARG A 171 -41.01 50.13 -15.67
C ARG A 171 -41.86 48.84 -15.81
N ARG A 172 -41.68 48.00 -14.77
CA ARG A 172 -42.44 46.86 -14.22
C ARG A 172 -43.98 46.86 -14.34
N SER A 173 -44.56 45.67 -14.53
CA SER A 173 -45.76 45.16 -13.80
C SER A 173 -45.72 43.61 -13.68
N TYR A 174 -46.82 42.91 -13.33
CA TYR A 174 -46.84 41.55 -12.73
C TYR A 174 -47.92 40.62 -13.35
N THR A 175 -48.03 39.37 -12.87
CA THR A 175 -49.09 38.32 -13.12
C THR A 175 -49.15 37.57 -14.47
N GLY A 176 -49.63 36.30 -14.41
CA GLY A 176 -50.03 35.41 -15.54
C GLY A 176 -51.56 35.47 -15.80
N PRO A 177 -52.33 34.35 -15.98
CA PRO A 177 -52.02 32.90 -15.87
C PRO A 177 -52.75 31.98 -16.94
N LYS A 178 -53.06 30.70 -16.58
CA LYS A 178 -53.97 29.68 -17.19
C LYS A 178 -53.38 28.71 -18.24
N GLU A 179 -53.33 27.37 -18.06
CA GLU A 179 -54.37 26.33 -17.81
C GLU A 179 -55.09 25.78 -19.06
N ALA A 180 -55.46 24.47 -18.98
CA ALA A 180 -56.31 23.66 -19.87
C ALA A 180 -55.77 23.26 -21.26
N TRP A 181 -56.21 22.16 -21.91
CA TRP A 181 -56.56 20.76 -21.50
C TRP A 181 -56.98 19.99 -22.77
N ALA A 182 -56.94 18.64 -22.76
CA ALA A 182 -57.64 17.74 -23.72
C ALA A 182 -57.20 17.80 -25.22
N SER A 183 -57.44 16.81 -26.10
CA SER A 183 -57.71 15.37 -25.90
C SER A 183 -57.61 14.56 -27.23
N SER A 184 -57.05 13.35 -27.16
CA SER A 184 -57.54 12.06 -27.70
C SER A 184 -58.00 11.86 -29.17
N GLY A 185 -57.56 10.72 -29.76
CA GLY A 185 -58.27 9.97 -30.82
C GLY A 185 -57.43 9.61 -32.06
N THR A 186 -57.62 8.48 -32.77
CA THR A 186 -58.52 7.31 -32.53
C THR A 186 -58.23 6.15 -33.53
N VAL A 187 -58.03 4.90 -33.02
CA VAL A 187 -58.28 3.52 -33.58
C VAL A 187 -57.90 3.14 -35.04
N ASP A 188 -57.81 1.86 -35.46
CA ASP A 188 -58.02 0.50 -34.83
C ASP A 188 -56.79 -0.42 -35.23
N ASP A 189 -56.68 -1.76 -35.39
CA ASP A 189 -57.54 -2.97 -35.33
C ASP A 189 -56.67 -4.29 -35.33
N LYS A 190 -57.07 -5.59 -35.17
CA LYS A 190 -58.18 -6.41 -34.57
C LYS A 190 -57.72 -7.91 -34.49
N LEU A 191 -58.55 -8.82 -33.92
CA LEU A 191 -58.50 -10.33 -33.98
C LEU A 191 -57.37 -11.07 -33.18
N LEU A 192 -57.46 -12.34 -32.69
CA LEU A 192 -58.47 -13.38 -32.27
C LEU A 192 -57.65 -14.59 -31.66
N SER A 193 -58.14 -15.66 -30.99
CA SER A 193 -59.21 -15.90 -29.98
C SER A 193 -59.26 -17.39 -29.51
N GLY A 194 -59.44 -17.69 -28.21
CA GLY A 194 -59.74 -19.05 -27.64
C GLY A 194 -59.05 -19.27 -26.28
N ALA A 195 -59.68 -19.62 -25.13
CA ALA A 195 -60.85 -20.44 -24.71
C ALA A 195 -60.52 -21.95 -24.52
N PHE A 196 -60.91 -22.67 -23.44
CA PHE A 196 -62.01 -22.52 -22.45
C PHE A 196 -61.64 -22.98 -21.01
N ASN A 197 -62.27 -22.34 -19.98
CA ASN A 197 -62.96 -22.85 -18.75
C ASN A 197 -62.45 -24.07 -17.90
N ASP A 198 -62.83 -24.24 -16.61
CA ASP A 198 -63.94 -23.63 -15.82
C ASP A 198 -63.71 -23.55 -14.27
N SER A 199 -64.59 -22.77 -13.60
CA SER A 199 -64.93 -22.73 -12.15
C SER A 199 -63.89 -22.20 -11.10
N VAL A 200 -64.20 -21.53 -9.97
CA VAL A 200 -65.25 -20.56 -9.47
C VAL A 200 -65.21 -20.57 -7.90
N PRO A 201 -65.42 -19.46 -7.12
CA PRO A 201 -65.28 -18.01 -7.36
C PRO A 201 -64.53 -17.17 -6.26
N ALA A 202 -64.06 -15.96 -6.63
CA ALA A 202 -64.15 -14.63 -5.97
C ALA A 202 -64.19 -14.46 -4.40
N VAL A 203 -63.68 -13.41 -3.71
CA VAL A 203 -63.01 -12.08 -3.97
C VAL A 203 -62.76 -11.41 -2.58
N PRO A 204 -62.00 -10.30 -2.35
CA PRO A 204 -60.95 -9.54 -3.09
C PRO A 204 -59.56 -9.59 -2.36
N GLN A 205 -58.44 -8.96 -2.75
CA GLN A 205 -57.95 -8.34 -4.01
C GLN A 205 -56.39 -8.42 -4.06
N ILE A 206 -55.83 -8.10 -5.23
CA ILE A 206 -54.44 -8.26 -5.72
C ILE A 206 -54.02 -6.85 -6.26
N PRO A 207 -52.75 -6.36 -6.11
CA PRO A 207 -51.63 -6.89 -6.89
C PRO A 207 -50.20 -6.89 -6.30
N ASP A 208 -49.53 -8.03 -6.48
CA ASP A 208 -48.29 -8.23 -7.25
C ASP A 208 -47.09 -7.26 -7.10
N GLY A 209 -45.97 -7.82 -6.65
CA GLY A 209 -44.64 -7.45 -7.17
C GLY A 209 -44.35 -8.17 -8.50
N PRO A 210 -43.21 -7.87 -9.16
CA PRO A 210 -42.12 -8.83 -9.04
C PRO A 210 -40.69 -8.23 -9.09
N PHE A 211 -39.70 -9.09 -8.85
CA PHE A 211 -38.24 -8.89 -9.00
C PHE A 211 -37.58 -7.76 -8.19
N ASN A 212 -36.68 -8.18 -7.28
CA ASN A 212 -35.81 -7.28 -6.50
C ASN A 212 -34.33 -7.71 -6.64
N PRO A 213 -33.46 -6.88 -7.26
CA PRO A 213 -32.01 -7.07 -7.23
C PRO A 213 -31.31 -6.16 -6.20
N THR A 214 -30.63 -6.81 -5.24
CA THR A 214 -29.39 -6.38 -4.57
C THR A 214 -29.28 -5.02 -3.82
N ASN A 215 -28.72 -5.14 -2.61
CA ASN A 215 -27.76 -4.23 -1.94
C ASN A 215 -28.23 -3.12 -0.95
N TYR A 216 -27.53 -3.16 0.21
CA TYR A 216 -27.07 -2.07 1.08
C TYR A 216 -28.06 -1.20 1.91
N SER A 217 -28.16 -1.62 3.19
CA SER A 217 -27.89 -0.83 4.42
C SER A 217 -28.77 0.38 4.81
N GLY A 218 -29.34 0.27 6.02
CA GLY A 218 -29.76 1.41 6.87
C GLY A 218 -31.28 1.59 7.02
N THR A 219 -31.81 2.17 8.11
CA THR A 219 -31.18 2.60 9.38
C THR A 219 -32.27 2.86 10.46
N GLN A 220 -31.89 2.99 11.74
CA GLN A 220 -32.63 3.67 12.84
C GLN A 220 -33.90 2.99 13.39
N ILE A 221 -34.45 3.31 14.58
CA ILE A 221 -33.96 3.68 15.95
C ILE A 221 -35.22 3.69 16.86
N ASN A 222 -35.09 3.33 18.14
CA ASN A 222 -35.98 3.84 19.21
C ASN A 222 -35.24 3.94 20.56
N VAL A 223 -35.78 4.66 21.55
CA VAL A 223 -35.09 4.93 22.84
C VAL A 223 -36.02 5.48 23.94
N TRP A 224 -35.52 5.51 25.19
CA TRP A 224 -36.13 5.95 26.48
C TRP A 224 -36.96 4.90 27.25
N GLY A 225 -36.91 4.82 28.59
CA GLY A 225 -35.99 5.50 29.53
C GLY A 225 -36.47 5.56 31.01
N ALA A 226 -35.71 6.32 31.83
CA ALA A 226 -36.04 6.89 33.17
C ALA A 226 -35.82 6.05 34.48
N PRO A 227 -35.68 6.71 35.67
CA PRO A 227 -35.18 6.16 36.96
C PRO A 227 -36.23 6.35 38.12
N PRO A 228 -35.96 6.55 39.46
CA PRO A 228 -34.73 6.47 40.30
C PRO A 228 -34.86 5.84 41.74
N GLY A 229 -33.76 5.82 42.51
CA GLY A 229 -33.72 5.82 44.00
C GLY A 229 -33.15 4.56 44.70
N SER A 230 -32.69 4.57 45.98
CA SER A 230 -32.25 5.67 46.88
C SER A 230 -31.69 5.14 48.24
N TRP A 231 -30.47 5.56 48.67
CA TRP A 231 -29.97 5.73 50.08
C TRP A 231 -30.05 4.53 51.11
N PRO A 232 -29.41 4.57 52.31
CA PRO A 232 -28.03 5.00 52.65
C PRO A 232 -27.28 4.10 53.69
N GLY A 233 -25.98 4.38 53.91
CA GLY A 233 -25.23 4.11 55.16
C GLY A 233 -24.49 2.76 55.31
N LEU A 234 -23.58 2.58 56.30
CA LEU A 234 -22.96 3.52 57.25
C LEU A 234 -21.69 2.91 57.95
N ASN A 235 -20.78 3.77 58.43
CA ASN A 235 -19.87 3.63 59.59
C ASN A 235 -18.56 2.76 59.62
N VAL A 236 -17.43 3.50 59.46
CA VAL A 236 -16.21 3.65 60.32
C VAL A 236 -15.24 2.53 60.80
N ASN A 237 -13.95 2.87 60.60
CA ASN A 237 -12.80 2.92 61.53
C ASN A 237 -11.72 1.80 61.63
N PRO A 238 -10.46 2.15 62.02
CA PRO A 238 -9.25 1.45 61.55
C PRO A 238 -8.15 1.20 62.63
N GLY A 239 -6.96 0.75 62.19
CA GLY A 239 -5.69 0.72 62.94
C GLY A 239 -4.70 -0.22 62.22
N ALA A 240 -3.48 0.11 61.76
CA ALA A 240 -2.48 1.17 62.04
C ALA A 240 -1.52 0.90 63.22
N VAL A 241 -0.33 0.34 62.89
CA VAL A 241 0.92 0.36 63.70
C VAL A 241 2.12 0.45 62.73
N SER A 242 3.28 0.96 63.16
CA SER A 242 4.46 1.26 62.33
C SER A 242 5.80 1.05 63.09
N PHE A 243 6.92 1.24 62.37
CA PHE A 243 8.33 1.52 62.79
C PHE A 243 9.39 0.40 62.77
N GLY A 244 10.61 0.75 62.28
CA GLY A 244 11.85 -0.04 62.44
C GLY A 244 12.97 0.18 61.39
N GLN A 245 13.86 1.16 61.59
CA GLN A 245 15.18 1.35 60.91
C GLN A 245 16.08 2.24 61.81
N PRO A 246 17.44 2.12 61.86
CA PRO A 246 18.41 2.49 60.78
C PRO A 246 19.66 1.54 60.64
N SER A 247 20.42 1.46 59.51
CA SER A 247 21.58 2.25 58.98
C SER A 247 22.83 2.36 59.91
N LEU A 248 24.11 2.43 59.49
CA LEU A 248 24.83 2.59 58.18
C LEU A 248 25.75 1.35 57.88
N ASN A 249 26.94 1.28 57.23
CA ASN A 249 27.90 2.14 56.45
C ASN A 249 28.78 1.18 55.58
N ASN A 250 29.18 1.39 54.30
CA ASN A 250 30.20 2.28 53.65
C ASN A 250 31.69 1.88 53.87
N PRO A 251 32.49 1.65 52.79
CA PRO A 251 33.30 2.73 52.15
C PRO A 251 33.46 2.70 50.59
N TYR A 252 33.44 3.89 49.96
CA TYR A 252 34.23 4.39 48.77
C TYR A 252 34.37 3.57 47.45
N THR A 253 34.38 4.13 46.21
CA THR A 253 33.80 5.37 45.61
C THR A 253 33.77 5.28 44.06
N THR A 254 33.07 6.24 43.43
CA THR A 254 32.87 6.52 41.98
C THR A 254 34.13 6.61 41.10
N GLN A 255 34.02 6.26 39.80
CA GLN A 255 34.36 7.20 38.70
C GLN A 255 33.80 6.80 37.31
N TYR A 256 33.47 7.80 36.49
CA TYR A 256 33.30 7.70 35.04
C TYR A 256 34.62 8.07 34.34
N GLY A 257 34.98 7.36 33.27
CA GLY A 257 36.18 7.64 32.47
C GLY A 257 35.89 8.49 31.24
N TYR A 258 36.20 9.79 31.30
CA TYR A 258 36.53 10.60 30.13
C TYR A 258 38.05 10.88 30.12
N LEU A 259 38.58 11.43 29.02
CA LEU A 259 40.01 11.74 28.87
C LEU A 259 40.54 12.58 30.04
N THR A 260 41.71 12.20 30.56
CA THR A 260 42.31 12.85 31.72
C THR A 260 43.01 14.16 31.36
N GLU A 261 43.21 15.04 32.34
CA GLU A 261 43.91 16.31 32.16
C GLU A 261 45.37 16.10 31.69
N SER A 262 46.01 14.98 32.06
CA SER A 262 47.32 14.57 31.54
C SER A 262 47.31 14.07 30.08
N MET A 263 46.14 13.78 29.50
CA MET A 263 45.97 13.48 28.08
C MET A 263 45.71 14.76 27.27
N ILE A 264 44.95 15.70 27.84
CA ILE A 264 44.71 17.04 27.24
C ILE A 264 46.01 17.85 27.19
N ASN A 265 46.77 17.87 28.28
CA ASN A 265 48.04 18.61 28.40
C ASN A 265 49.22 17.99 27.61
N LYS A 266 48.95 17.04 26.70
CA LYS A 266 49.92 16.52 25.71
C LYS A 266 49.67 17.00 24.28
N CYS A 267 48.64 17.81 24.03
CA CYS A 267 48.26 18.23 22.68
C CYS A 267 48.65 19.66 22.29
N ASN A 268 49.00 20.55 23.21
CA ASN A 268 49.59 21.87 22.90
C ASN A 268 50.36 22.46 24.11
N PRO A 269 51.60 22.98 23.99
CA PRO A 269 52.36 23.50 25.13
C PRO A 269 51.97 24.90 25.65
N GLU A 270 51.29 25.75 24.86
CA GLU A 270 51.14 27.18 25.19
C GLU A 270 49.75 27.60 25.71
N SER A 271 49.63 27.56 27.05
CA SER A 271 48.92 28.50 27.94
C SER A 271 47.47 28.98 27.70
N HIS A 272 46.65 28.73 28.73
CA HIS A 272 45.61 29.63 29.29
C HIS A 272 44.20 29.69 28.67
N HIS A 273 43.50 28.57 28.77
CA HIS A 273 42.15 28.41 29.33
C HIS A 273 41.21 29.63 29.47
N VAL A 274 40.04 29.52 28.81
CA VAL A 274 38.75 30.06 29.28
C VAL A 274 37.87 28.86 29.68
N THR A 275 37.11 28.94 30.78
CA THR A 275 36.34 27.78 31.27
C THR A 275 34.90 27.74 30.76
N VAL A 276 34.27 26.56 30.83
CA VAL A 276 32.82 26.39 30.58
C VAL A 276 31.97 27.21 31.58
N GLY A 277 32.52 27.55 32.75
CA GLY A 277 31.89 28.47 33.71
C GLY A 277 31.85 29.92 33.21
N ASP A 278 32.82 30.33 32.41
CA ASP A 278 32.92 31.70 31.88
C ASP A 278 32.08 31.84 30.60
N LEU A 279 32.07 30.82 29.73
CA LEU A 279 31.10 30.72 28.64
C LEU A 279 29.65 30.80 29.14
N ARG A 280 29.33 30.23 30.31
CA ARG A 280 28.03 30.37 30.97
C ARG A 280 27.74 31.76 31.56
N LYS A 281 28.76 32.60 31.80
CA LYS A 281 28.58 34.02 32.16
C LYS A 281 28.39 34.91 30.93
N MET A 282 28.98 34.55 29.79
CA MET A 282 28.92 35.34 28.54
C MET A 282 27.59 35.17 27.77
N LEU A 283 26.75 34.19 28.13
CA LEU A 283 25.52 33.81 27.42
C LEU A 283 24.20 34.23 28.10
N LYS A 284 24.20 35.32 28.88
CA LYS A 284 22.96 35.98 29.33
C LYS A 284 22.91 37.45 28.89
N PRO A 285 21.97 37.85 28.01
CA PRO A 285 21.74 39.25 27.66
C PRO A 285 21.37 40.10 28.89
N GLN A 286 21.83 41.35 28.92
CA GLN A 286 21.44 42.34 29.92
C GLN A 286 20.26 43.18 29.44
N SER A 287 19.16 43.15 30.19
CA SER A 287 18.09 44.17 30.25
C SER A 287 17.20 43.82 31.45
N GLU A 288 16.75 44.70 32.35
CA GLU A 288 16.93 46.16 32.51
C GLU A 288 17.08 46.50 34.02
N ARG A 289 17.48 47.75 34.35
CA ARG A 289 17.45 48.25 35.74
C ARG A 289 16.05 48.82 36.07
N PRO A 290 15.41 48.44 37.19
CA PRO A 290 14.19 49.10 37.66
C PRO A 290 14.49 50.50 38.25
N PRO A 291 13.48 51.38 38.37
CA PRO A 291 13.65 52.80 38.68
C PRO A 291 13.71 53.12 40.19
N SER A 292 13.82 54.42 40.48
CA SER A 292 13.68 55.05 41.81
C SER A 292 12.85 56.35 41.64
N PRO A 293 12.29 56.99 42.69
CA PRO A 293 12.65 56.86 44.11
C PRO A 293 11.40 56.60 45.02
N PRO A 294 11.26 57.06 46.29
CA PRO A 294 10.83 56.18 47.41
C PRO A 294 9.65 56.84 48.22
N PRO A 295 9.50 56.78 49.56
CA PRO A 295 9.96 55.89 50.66
C PRO A 295 8.73 55.39 51.52
N PRO A 296 8.77 55.17 52.86
CA PRO A 296 9.73 54.48 53.74
C PRO A 296 9.13 53.25 54.50
N SER A 297 9.99 52.62 55.32
CA SER A 297 9.80 51.63 56.41
C SER A 297 8.48 51.55 57.21
N GLU A 298 8.11 50.33 57.64
CA GLU A 298 8.10 49.83 59.04
C GLU A 298 7.76 48.29 59.08
N PRO A 299 7.98 47.51 60.17
CA PRO A 299 8.43 46.10 60.01
C PRO A 299 7.74 44.99 60.84
N LYS A 300 8.25 43.75 60.61
CA LYS A 300 8.24 42.52 61.45
C LYS A 300 7.05 41.53 61.34
N PRO A 301 7.27 40.22 61.66
CA PRO A 301 6.50 39.11 61.08
C PRO A 301 5.86 38.12 62.10
N LYS A 302 5.04 37.18 61.60
CA LYS A 302 4.74 35.78 62.07
C LYS A 302 3.34 35.35 61.54
N PRO A 303 2.96 34.05 61.56
CA PRO A 303 3.25 33.12 60.48
C PRO A 303 1.98 32.60 59.77
N LYS A 304 2.09 32.06 58.56
CA LYS A 304 0.96 31.40 57.86
C LYS A 304 1.34 30.06 57.24
N ALA A 305 0.29 29.30 56.92
CA ALA A 305 0.26 27.85 56.80
C ALA A 305 1.07 27.26 55.64
N ILE A 306 1.25 25.94 55.72
CA ILE A 306 1.73 25.08 54.63
C ILE A 306 0.66 25.06 53.53
N GLU A 307 1.03 25.44 52.31
CA GLU A 307 0.31 25.05 51.10
C GLU A 307 1.19 24.10 50.26
N MET A 308 0.54 23.13 49.61
CA MET A 308 1.21 22.15 48.76
C MET A 308 1.70 22.81 47.46
N PRO A 309 2.86 22.42 46.90
CA PRO A 309 3.27 22.88 45.58
C PRO A 309 2.26 22.43 44.52
N VAL A 310 1.66 23.41 43.83
CA VAL A 310 0.72 23.17 42.74
C VAL A 310 1.43 22.48 41.58
N TYR A 311 0.99 21.27 41.25
CA TYR A 311 1.44 20.57 40.05
C TYR A 311 0.92 21.31 38.82
N LYS A 312 1.80 21.59 37.85
CA LYS A 312 1.40 22.11 36.54
C LYS A 312 1.28 20.94 35.57
N ASP A 313 0.14 20.82 34.91
CA ASP A 313 0.00 19.90 33.78
C ASP A 313 1.00 20.29 32.67
N PRO A 314 1.67 19.32 32.02
CA PRO A 314 2.54 19.59 30.89
C PRO A 314 1.72 19.97 29.64
N PRO A 315 2.35 20.61 28.62
CA PRO A 315 1.64 21.06 27.43
C PRO A 315 1.11 19.88 26.59
N LEU A 316 -0.20 19.89 26.31
CA LEU A 316 -0.80 18.98 25.33
C LEU A 316 -0.42 19.42 23.91
N ASN A 317 0.52 18.70 23.31
CA ASN A 317 0.80 18.81 21.87
C ASN A 317 -0.38 18.28 21.03
N ALA A 318 -0.56 18.85 19.84
CA ALA A 318 -1.72 18.58 19.00
C ALA A 318 -1.66 17.21 18.30
N ILE A 319 -2.82 16.56 18.23
CA ILE A 319 -3.07 15.34 17.45
C ILE A 319 -3.02 15.67 15.95
N SER A 320 -2.40 14.80 15.15
CA SER A 320 -2.33 14.95 13.69
C SER A 320 -3.72 14.80 13.05
N PRO A 321 -4.10 15.64 12.07
CA PRO A 321 -5.38 15.49 11.34
C PRO A 321 -5.29 14.34 10.33
N GLY A 322 -5.42 13.10 10.81
CA GLY A 322 -5.22 11.88 10.02
C GLY A 322 -6.12 11.76 8.79
N GLY A 323 -5.51 11.42 7.65
CA GLY A 323 -6.14 11.37 6.31
C GLY A 323 -7.08 10.19 6.08
N GLY A 324 -8.11 10.03 6.92
CA GLY A 324 -9.21 9.08 6.71
C GLY A 324 -9.07 7.71 7.37
N ASP A 325 -7.88 7.29 7.81
CA ASP A 325 -7.73 6.02 8.53
C ASP A 325 -8.26 6.13 9.97
N PHE A 326 -9.36 5.44 10.25
CA PHE A 326 -10.00 5.38 11.56
C PHE A 326 -9.20 4.57 12.59
N LYS A 327 -8.39 3.60 12.15
CA LYS A 327 -7.54 2.74 12.98
C LYS A 327 -6.37 3.53 13.57
N GLU A 328 -5.66 4.30 12.75
CA GLU A 328 -4.58 5.17 13.22
C GLU A 328 -5.10 6.24 14.18
N ASN A 329 -6.24 6.87 13.87
CA ASN A 329 -6.85 7.85 14.77
C ASN A 329 -7.24 7.24 16.14
N ILE A 330 -7.76 6.00 16.17
CA ILE A 330 -8.04 5.30 17.44
C ILE A 330 -6.75 4.92 18.18
N LEU A 331 -5.71 4.46 17.48
CA LEU A 331 -4.39 4.17 18.09
C LEU A 331 -3.75 5.44 18.67
N HIS A 332 -3.93 6.59 18.01
CA HIS A 332 -3.43 7.88 18.47
C HIS A 332 -4.20 8.38 19.72
N VAL A 333 -5.53 8.27 19.74
CA VAL A 333 -6.34 8.54 20.95
C VAL A 333 -5.97 7.59 22.09
N TYR A 334 -5.75 6.30 21.79
CA TYR A 334 -5.30 5.31 22.77
C TYR A 334 -3.91 5.68 23.34
N ALA A 335 -2.97 6.11 22.49
CA ALA A 335 -1.65 6.58 22.93
C ALA A 335 -1.77 7.80 23.87
N HIS A 336 -2.59 8.80 23.53
CA HIS A 336 -2.83 9.95 24.42
C HIS A 336 -3.53 9.57 25.75
N MET A 337 -4.44 8.59 25.74
CA MET A 337 -5.01 8.04 26.98
C MET A 337 -3.96 7.29 27.82
N LEU A 338 -3.01 6.62 27.16
CA LEU A 338 -1.87 5.95 27.81
C LEU A 338 -0.90 6.96 28.42
N GLU A 339 -0.58 8.05 27.73
CA GLU A 339 0.28 9.14 28.22
C GLU A 339 -0.37 9.86 29.41
N PHE A 340 -1.64 10.24 29.28
CA PHE A 340 -2.41 10.83 30.38
C PHE A 340 -2.49 9.88 31.58
N ALA A 341 -2.61 8.56 31.35
CA ALA A 341 -2.55 7.57 32.42
C ALA A 341 -1.16 7.48 33.07
N LYS A 342 -0.05 7.48 32.31
CA LYS A 342 1.33 7.41 32.84
C LYS A 342 1.62 8.50 33.85
N GLU A 343 1.06 9.70 33.68
CA GLU A 343 1.27 10.84 34.57
C GLU A 343 0.16 10.97 35.61
N ASN A 344 -1.12 10.91 35.22
CA ASN A 344 -2.25 11.08 36.14
C ASN A 344 -2.50 9.80 36.97
N LYS A 345 -1.88 9.74 38.15
CA LYS A 345 -1.99 8.61 39.09
C LYS A 345 -3.43 8.35 39.56
N ASP A 346 -4.22 9.40 39.76
CA ASP A 346 -5.62 9.30 40.19
C ASP A 346 -6.53 8.73 39.09
N PHE A 347 -6.29 9.11 37.83
CA PHE A 347 -6.95 8.51 36.68
C PHE A 347 -6.60 7.02 36.55
N ARG A 348 -5.31 6.66 36.67
CA ARG A 348 -4.87 5.25 36.73
C ARG A 348 -5.59 4.47 37.83
N LEU A 349 -5.65 5.01 39.05
CA LEU A 349 -6.31 4.32 40.17
C LEU A 349 -7.82 4.13 39.89
N LYS A 350 -8.50 5.15 39.38
CA LYS A 350 -9.94 5.08 39.05
C LYS A 350 -10.28 4.10 37.91
N VAL A 351 -9.36 3.89 36.96
CA VAL A 351 -9.54 2.98 35.82
C VAL A 351 -9.00 1.56 36.12
N ALA A 352 -7.99 1.43 36.98
CA ALA A 352 -7.40 0.14 37.36
C ALA A 352 -8.13 -0.56 38.53
N GLU A 353 -9.06 0.09 39.23
CA GLU A 353 -9.93 -0.55 40.22
C GLU A 353 -10.89 -1.56 39.56
N PRO A 354 -10.77 -2.87 39.81
CA PRO A 354 -11.60 -3.90 39.17
C PRO A 354 -12.99 -3.97 39.82
N LYS A 355 -13.85 -2.99 39.51
CA LYS A 355 -15.23 -2.89 40.04
C LYS A 355 -16.19 -3.94 39.48
N MET A 356 -15.77 -4.65 38.44
CA MET A 356 -16.44 -5.84 37.93
C MET A 356 -15.53 -7.05 38.17
N GLY A 357 -16.00 -8.01 38.97
CA GLY A 357 -15.28 -9.26 39.20
C GLY A 357 -15.44 -10.24 38.03
N LYS A 358 -14.82 -11.42 38.12
CA LYS A 358 -14.67 -12.33 36.98
C LYS A 358 -16.03 -12.66 36.35
N MET A 359 -16.13 -12.43 35.03
CA MET A 359 -17.22 -12.94 34.20
C MET A 359 -17.36 -14.45 34.36
N LEU A 360 -18.57 -14.88 34.74
CA LEU A 360 -18.97 -16.26 34.92
C LEU A 360 -19.74 -16.77 33.69
N GLU A 361 -20.61 -15.92 33.15
CA GLU A 361 -21.48 -16.21 32.02
C GLU A 361 -21.70 -14.92 31.22
N ALA A 362 -21.90 -15.05 29.90
CA ALA A 362 -22.21 -13.93 29.02
C ALA A 362 -23.04 -14.45 27.83
N ASN A 363 -24.36 -14.25 27.91
CA ASN A 363 -25.28 -14.67 26.86
C ASN A 363 -25.68 -13.45 26.01
N PHE A 364 -25.81 -13.67 24.71
CA PHE A 364 -26.11 -12.64 23.71
C PHE A 364 -27.40 -13.07 22.99
N GLU A 365 -28.44 -12.26 23.14
CA GLU A 365 -29.78 -12.51 22.60
C GLU A 365 -30.14 -11.37 21.65
N ASP A 366 -30.61 -11.69 20.45
CA ASP A 366 -31.18 -10.73 19.53
C ASP A 366 -32.70 -10.67 19.80
N GLU A 367 -33.17 -9.59 20.42
CA GLU A 367 -34.59 -9.38 20.71
C GLU A 367 -35.30 -8.61 19.57
N GLY A 368 -34.62 -8.33 18.46
CA GLY A 368 -35.19 -7.87 17.19
C GLY A 368 -35.04 -6.36 16.92
N ASP A 369 -35.35 -5.51 17.89
CA ASP A 369 -35.08 -4.05 17.84
C ASP A 369 -33.87 -3.63 18.69
N GLY A 370 -33.21 -4.59 19.34
CA GLY A 370 -31.90 -4.43 19.96
C GLY A 370 -31.25 -5.74 20.42
N PHE A 371 -29.92 -5.75 20.48
CA PHE A 371 -29.15 -6.87 21.06
C PHE A 371 -29.02 -6.72 22.57
N LYS A 372 -29.39 -7.77 23.30
CA LYS A 372 -29.33 -7.87 24.76
C LYS A 372 -28.16 -8.75 25.16
N ILE A 373 -27.20 -8.17 25.87
CA ILE A 373 -26.04 -8.91 26.41
C ILE A 373 -26.23 -9.08 27.91
N THR A 374 -26.59 -10.29 28.33
CA THR A 374 -26.76 -10.66 29.75
C THR A 374 -25.44 -11.20 30.28
N VAL A 375 -24.69 -10.38 31.00
CA VAL A 375 -23.37 -10.75 31.56
C VAL A 375 -23.47 -10.98 33.07
N ILE A 376 -23.26 -12.23 33.50
CA ILE A 376 -23.21 -12.60 34.91
C ILE A 376 -21.76 -12.52 35.40
N LEU A 377 -21.52 -11.62 36.35
CA LEU A 377 -20.21 -11.32 36.92
C LEU A 377 -20.14 -11.81 38.37
N ALA A 378 -19.07 -12.50 38.75
CA ALA A 378 -18.80 -12.79 40.16
C ALA A 378 -18.54 -11.47 40.91
N LYS A 379 -19.10 -11.31 42.12
CA LYS A 379 -18.64 -10.24 43.02
C LYS A 379 -17.18 -10.51 43.45
N PRO A 380 -16.28 -9.52 43.40
CA PRO A 380 -14.95 -9.65 43.98
C PRO A 380 -15.01 -10.05 45.47
N GLY A 381 -14.18 -11.00 45.90
CA GLY A 381 -13.96 -11.29 47.31
C GLY A 381 -14.59 -12.56 47.90
N ILE A 382 -15.26 -13.43 47.13
CA ILE A 382 -15.78 -14.72 47.64
C ILE A 382 -14.70 -15.83 47.50
N PRO A 383 -14.22 -16.46 48.59
CA PRO A 383 -13.29 -17.58 48.52
C PRO A 383 -13.95 -18.87 48.03
N ARG A 384 -13.16 -19.77 47.42
CA ARG A 384 -13.63 -21.10 46.99
C ARG A 384 -13.81 -22.04 48.19
N GLY A 385 -15.01 -22.60 48.38
CA GLY A 385 -15.16 -23.90 49.06
C GLY A 385 -16.38 -24.09 49.97
N SER A 386 -17.59 -24.24 49.41
CA SER A 386 -18.78 -24.60 50.21
C SER A 386 -19.93 -25.29 49.44
N LEU A 387 -19.65 -26.34 48.66
CA LEU A 387 -20.66 -27.35 48.26
C LEU A 387 -20.13 -28.76 48.54
N ARG A 388 -21.05 -29.70 48.82
CA ARG A 388 -20.78 -30.94 49.58
C ARG A 388 -20.45 -32.17 48.72
N LYS A 389 -19.76 -33.13 49.34
CA LYS A 389 -19.44 -34.47 48.79
C LYS A 389 -20.67 -35.40 48.67
N PRO A 390 -20.69 -36.27 47.66
CA PRO A 390 -21.24 -37.63 47.74
C PRO A 390 -20.19 -38.70 48.20
N PRO A 391 -20.60 -39.96 48.49
CA PRO A 391 -19.82 -40.94 49.27
C PRO A 391 -18.72 -41.72 48.50
N PRO A 392 -17.85 -42.51 49.19
CA PRO A 392 -16.66 -43.14 48.60
C PRO A 392 -16.92 -44.48 47.87
N LYS A 393 -15.87 -44.99 47.23
CA LYS A 393 -15.83 -46.26 46.47
C LYS A 393 -15.97 -47.50 47.35
N THR A 394 -16.54 -48.57 46.78
CA THR A 394 -16.32 -49.96 47.21
C THR A 394 -15.11 -50.56 46.47
N GLU A 395 -14.55 -51.64 47.00
CA GLU A 395 -13.23 -52.18 46.61
C GLU A 395 -13.28 -53.37 45.62
N GLU A 396 -12.15 -54.09 45.54
CA GLU A 396 -11.92 -55.41 44.94
C GLU A 396 -11.59 -55.48 43.43
N LYS A 397 -10.63 -56.30 42.97
CA LYS A 397 -9.53 -57.01 43.68
C LYS A 397 -8.38 -57.26 42.69
N LYS A 398 -7.15 -57.42 43.18
CA LYS A 398 -6.03 -57.94 42.37
C LYS A 398 -6.25 -59.43 42.06
N LYS A 399 -5.74 -59.89 40.92
CA LYS A 399 -5.17 -61.24 40.80
C LYS A 399 -3.75 -61.17 40.25
N GLN A 400 -2.85 -61.86 40.94
CA GLN A 400 -1.52 -62.28 40.48
C GLN A 400 -1.72 -63.56 39.59
N GLU A 401 -0.72 -64.22 38.98
CA GLU A 401 0.73 -64.28 39.26
C GLU A 401 1.51 -65.00 38.13
N ASN A 402 2.85 -64.98 38.21
CA ASN A 402 3.83 -65.90 37.58
C ASN A 402 3.98 -65.90 36.03
N GLY A 403 5.17 -66.15 35.46
CA GLY A 403 6.52 -66.21 36.05
C GLY A 403 7.59 -66.89 35.16
N ASN A 404 8.85 -66.40 35.21
CA ASN A 404 10.08 -66.94 34.57
C ASN A 404 10.13 -67.00 33.02
N GLY A 405 11.30 -67.04 32.35
CA GLY A 405 12.69 -67.09 32.82
C GLY A 405 13.75 -66.77 31.72
N ASN A 406 15.04 -66.91 32.05
CA ASN A 406 16.21 -66.43 31.26
C ASN A 406 16.49 -67.16 29.92
N GLY A 407 17.12 -66.47 28.95
CA GLY A 407 17.76 -67.12 27.79
C GLY A 407 18.44 -66.23 26.73
N LYS A 408 19.77 -66.16 26.75
CA LYS A 408 20.68 -65.92 25.59
C LYS A 408 21.57 -67.18 25.47
N PRO A 409 22.18 -67.57 24.31
CA PRO A 409 22.85 -66.64 23.38
C PRO A 409 22.97 -67.08 21.87
N LYS A 410 23.79 -66.31 21.13
CA LYS A 410 24.58 -66.64 19.91
C LYS A 410 23.89 -66.69 18.53
N GLU A 411 24.70 -66.32 17.54
CA GLU A 411 24.37 -66.16 16.12
C GLU A 411 24.57 -67.46 15.31
N LYS A 412 23.93 -67.52 14.13
CA LYS A 412 24.52 -68.07 12.91
C LYS A 412 23.84 -67.44 11.68
N LYS A 413 24.63 -67.01 10.69
CA LYS A 413 24.11 -66.49 9.42
C LYS A 413 23.75 -67.63 8.47
N SER A 414 22.72 -67.45 7.67
CA SER A 414 22.52 -68.07 6.35
C SER A 414 21.61 -67.16 5.52
N PRO A 415 21.82 -67.00 4.20
CA PRO A 415 21.16 -65.96 3.42
C PRO A 415 19.70 -66.31 3.11
N ILE A 416 18.80 -65.38 3.39
CA ILE A 416 17.44 -65.35 2.81
C ILE A 416 17.53 -64.44 1.57
N PRO A 417 17.01 -64.84 0.40
CA PRO A 417 17.17 -64.04 -0.82
C PRO A 417 16.47 -62.69 -0.72
N GLU A 418 17.17 -61.63 -1.11
CA GLU A 418 16.61 -60.28 -1.24
C GLU A 418 15.43 -60.30 -2.23
N LYS A 419 14.21 -60.13 -1.71
CA LYS A 419 13.05 -59.79 -2.54
C LYS A 419 13.22 -58.36 -3.02
N LYS A 420 13.85 -58.18 -4.17
CA LYS A 420 13.94 -56.88 -4.85
C LYS A 420 12.55 -56.24 -4.91
N SER A 421 12.42 -55.09 -4.26
CA SER A 421 11.19 -54.31 -4.27
C SER A 421 10.86 -53.87 -5.69
N ASP A 422 9.56 -53.83 -5.99
CA ASP A 422 9.01 -53.32 -7.24
C ASP A 422 9.52 -51.87 -7.50
N PRO A 423 10.30 -51.61 -8.57
CA PRO A 423 10.92 -50.31 -8.80
C PRO A 423 9.93 -49.15 -8.89
N PHE A 424 8.69 -49.41 -9.35
CA PHE A 424 7.63 -48.40 -9.44
C PHE A 424 7.19 -47.89 -8.06
N PHE A 425 7.33 -48.71 -7.02
CA PHE A 425 6.91 -48.40 -5.64
C PHE A 425 8.07 -47.92 -4.77
N ALA A 426 9.31 -48.08 -5.25
CA ALA A 426 10.53 -47.62 -4.60
C ALA A 426 10.80 -46.10 -4.79
N MET A 427 9.94 -45.34 -5.47
CA MET A 427 10.05 -43.88 -5.56
C MET A 427 9.77 -43.22 -4.20
N GLU A 428 10.82 -43.02 -3.40
CA GLU A 428 10.71 -42.45 -2.05
C GLU A 428 10.36 -40.96 -2.07
N THR A 429 9.29 -40.54 -1.39
CA THR A 429 9.02 -39.12 -1.11
C THR A 429 10.06 -38.46 -0.20
N GLU A 430 10.98 -39.25 0.36
CA GLU A 430 11.98 -38.81 1.35
C GLU A 430 13.42 -39.02 0.85
N ASN A 431 13.61 -39.60 -0.34
CA ASN A 431 14.89 -39.67 -1.07
C ASN A 431 14.74 -39.38 -2.60
N LEU A 432 13.62 -38.79 -3.02
CA LEU A 432 13.58 -37.95 -4.23
C LEU A 432 14.63 -36.84 -4.10
N ASN A 433 15.20 -36.37 -5.21
CA ASN A 433 16.12 -35.24 -5.19
C ASN A 433 15.40 -33.97 -4.73
N GLN A 434 15.49 -33.68 -3.43
CA GLN A 434 14.89 -32.51 -2.78
C GLN A 434 15.91 -31.38 -2.81
N GLU A 435 15.50 -30.21 -3.32
CA GLU A 435 16.36 -29.06 -3.44
C GLU A 435 15.71 -27.81 -2.85
N GLY A 436 16.35 -27.31 -1.78
CA GLY A 436 16.09 -25.98 -1.24
C GLY A 436 16.56 -24.91 -2.22
N THR A 437 15.72 -23.89 -2.39
CA THR A 437 16.06 -22.66 -3.11
C THR A 437 17.08 -21.86 -2.32
N VAL A 438 16.88 -21.71 -1.00
CA VAL A 438 17.87 -21.16 -0.09
C VAL A 438 18.94 -22.21 0.23
N LYS A 439 20.21 -21.82 0.09
CA LYS A 439 21.39 -22.68 0.28
C LYS A 439 22.42 -21.97 1.18
N PRO A 440 23.35 -22.70 1.84
CA PRO A 440 24.41 -22.09 2.62
C PRO A 440 25.26 -21.13 1.77
N TYR A 441 25.41 -19.89 2.23
CA TYR A 441 26.20 -18.88 1.53
C TYR A 441 27.69 -19.20 1.63
N SER A 442 28.40 -19.22 0.49
CA SER A 442 29.78 -19.72 0.40
C SER A 442 30.86 -18.73 0.87
N LYS A 443 30.53 -17.45 1.00
CA LYS A 443 31.41 -16.39 1.54
C LYS A 443 30.92 -15.89 2.91
N PHE A 444 30.37 -16.79 3.72
CA PHE A 444 29.75 -16.46 4.99
C PHE A 444 30.75 -15.98 6.04
N ASN A 445 30.40 -14.90 6.74
CA ASN A 445 31.05 -14.43 7.95
C ASN A 445 29.97 -13.89 8.89
N ALA A 446 29.79 -14.55 10.04
CA ALA A 446 28.73 -14.22 11.00
C ALA A 446 28.88 -12.83 11.63
N GLU A 447 30.12 -12.36 11.84
CA GLU A 447 30.41 -11.05 12.43
C GLU A 447 30.12 -9.93 11.43
N GLN A 448 30.52 -10.12 10.16
CA GLN A 448 30.23 -9.17 9.09
C GLN A 448 28.73 -9.07 8.80
N ASP A 449 28.02 -10.20 8.73
CA ASP A 449 26.57 -10.21 8.56
C ASP A 449 25.85 -9.57 9.75
N ALA A 450 26.35 -9.77 10.98
CA ALA A 450 25.83 -9.10 12.17
C ALA A 450 26.08 -7.58 12.14
N GLU A 451 27.24 -7.12 11.66
CA GLU A 451 27.53 -5.69 11.48
C GLU A 451 26.65 -5.05 10.39
N VAL A 452 26.41 -5.74 9.27
CA VAL A 452 25.46 -5.29 8.23
C VAL A 452 24.07 -5.11 8.82
N LEU A 453 23.56 -6.12 9.55
CA LEU A 453 22.27 -6.02 10.24
C LEU A 453 22.25 -4.90 11.29
N ARG A 454 23.35 -4.67 12.02
CA ARG A 454 23.43 -3.61 13.04
C ARG A 454 23.43 -2.21 12.43
N ASN A 455 24.04 -2.03 11.27
CA ASN A 455 24.05 -0.76 10.55
C ASN A 455 22.72 -0.52 9.80
N ALA A 456 22.06 -1.57 9.31
CA ALA A 456 20.71 -1.49 8.74
C ALA A 456 19.64 -1.04 9.76
N MET A 457 19.90 -1.24 11.06
CA MET A 457 19.03 -0.91 12.20
C MET A 457 19.63 0.21 13.08
N LYS A 458 20.08 1.29 12.44
CA LYS A 458 20.82 2.39 13.09
C LYS A 458 20.66 3.72 12.33
N GLY A 459 19.56 4.42 12.60
CA GLY A 459 19.37 5.77 12.10
C GLY A 459 17.99 6.33 12.41
N LEU A 460 17.45 7.07 11.45
CA LEU A 460 16.02 7.27 11.29
C LEU A 460 15.61 6.46 10.06
N GLY A 461 14.69 5.51 10.23
CA GLY A 461 14.42 4.47 9.23
C GLY A 461 15.39 3.30 9.29
N THR A 462 15.09 2.29 8.48
CA THR A 462 15.70 0.96 8.45
C THR A 462 16.16 0.67 7.02
N ASP A 463 17.16 -0.20 6.81
CA ASP A 463 17.45 -0.76 5.48
C ASP A 463 16.86 -2.17 5.37
N GLU A 464 15.61 -2.27 4.89
CA GLU A 464 14.91 -3.53 4.70
C GLU A 464 15.61 -4.41 3.65
N ASN A 465 16.30 -3.82 2.67
CA ASN A 465 17.03 -4.57 1.66
C ASN A 465 18.25 -5.25 2.28
N ALA A 466 18.99 -4.60 3.19
CA ALA A 466 20.05 -5.24 3.95
C ALA A 466 19.54 -6.36 4.87
N LEU A 467 18.39 -6.16 5.53
CA LEU A 467 17.74 -7.22 6.32
C LEU A 467 17.42 -8.45 5.46
N ILE A 468 16.83 -8.25 4.27
CA ILE A 468 16.52 -9.32 3.30
C ILE A 468 17.81 -9.97 2.75
N ASN A 469 18.81 -9.18 2.35
CA ASN A 469 20.02 -9.65 1.70
C ASN A 469 20.93 -10.47 2.63
N VAL A 470 20.82 -10.29 3.95
CA VAL A 470 21.37 -11.22 4.93
C VAL A 470 20.38 -12.36 5.19
N LEU A 471 19.20 -12.08 5.75
CA LEU A 471 18.36 -13.13 6.34
C LEU A 471 17.74 -14.08 5.30
N CYS A 472 17.34 -13.63 4.11
CA CYS A 472 16.78 -14.50 3.09
C CYS A 472 17.85 -15.32 2.32
N TYR A 473 19.14 -14.94 2.37
CA TYR A 473 20.23 -15.62 1.64
C TYR A 473 21.31 -16.24 2.55
N ARG A 474 21.05 -16.44 3.85
CA ARG A 474 21.81 -17.36 4.70
C ARG A 474 20.95 -18.58 5.00
N SER A 475 21.55 -19.76 5.11
CA SER A 475 20.82 -20.94 5.61
C SER A 475 20.51 -20.78 7.10
N ASN A 476 19.53 -21.51 7.63
CA ASN A 476 19.15 -21.40 9.03
C ASN A 476 20.30 -21.62 10.03
N PRO A 477 21.24 -22.57 9.84
CA PRO A 477 22.45 -22.67 10.68
C PRO A 477 23.28 -21.38 10.68
N GLN A 478 23.53 -20.81 9.50
CA GLN A 478 24.24 -19.53 9.37
C GLN A 478 23.48 -18.39 10.05
N ARG A 479 22.14 -18.35 9.97
CA ARG A 479 21.33 -17.38 10.72
C ARG A 479 21.47 -17.54 12.25
N GLN A 480 21.64 -18.75 12.77
CA GLN A 480 21.92 -18.96 14.20
C GLN A 480 23.30 -18.39 14.59
N GLU A 481 24.31 -18.59 13.73
CA GLU A 481 25.65 -18.02 13.92
C GLU A 481 25.62 -16.49 13.88
N VAL A 482 24.87 -15.88 12.94
CA VAL A 482 24.67 -14.41 12.88
C VAL A 482 23.97 -13.89 14.14
N ALA A 483 22.92 -14.56 14.61
CA ALA A 483 22.22 -14.16 15.84
C ALA A 483 23.15 -14.22 17.08
N LEU A 484 24.02 -15.23 17.15
CA LEU A 484 25.03 -15.37 18.21
C LEU A 484 26.13 -14.30 18.10
N ALA A 485 26.62 -14.01 16.90
CA ALA A 485 27.60 -12.95 16.65
C ALA A 485 27.01 -11.57 17.02
N TYR A 486 25.80 -11.26 16.57
CA TYR A 486 25.09 -10.02 16.92
C TYR A 486 24.93 -9.86 18.44
N LYS A 487 24.55 -10.94 19.14
CA LYS A 487 24.44 -10.95 20.60
C LYS A 487 25.78 -10.72 21.30
N THR A 488 26.87 -11.23 20.73
CA THR A 488 28.22 -11.14 21.29
C THR A 488 28.85 -9.76 21.04
N MET A 489 28.71 -9.22 19.83
CA MET A 489 29.29 -7.94 19.41
C MET A 489 28.55 -6.73 19.99
N PHE A 490 27.22 -6.80 20.10
CA PHE A 490 26.38 -5.64 20.45
C PHE A 490 25.59 -5.79 21.75
N GLY A 491 25.63 -6.97 22.40
CA GLY A 491 24.87 -7.28 23.62
C GLY A 491 23.34 -7.38 23.44
N LYS A 492 22.83 -7.02 22.27
CA LYS A 492 21.41 -6.95 21.90
C LYS A 492 20.85 -8.28 21.41
N ASP A 493 19.55 -8.49 21.56
CA ASP A 493 18.87 -9.62 20.93
C ASP A 493 18.46 -9.24 19.49
N LEU A 494 18.79 -10.07 18.50
CA LEU A 494 18.56 -9.75 17.10
C LEU A 494 17.06 -9.73 16.73
N VAL A 495 16.24 -10.59 17.34
CA VAL A 495 14.81 -10.65 17.02
C VAL A 495 14.08 -9.45 17.63
N GLU A 496 14.40 -9.07 18.87
CA GLU A 496 13.80 -7.88 19.49
C GLU A 496 14.32 -6.56 18.91
N ASP A 497 15.56 -6.49 18.39
CA ASP A 497 16.03 -5.33 17.60
C ASP A 497 15.25 -5.22 16.27
N ILE A 498 15.15 -6.28 15.47
CA ILE A 498 14.38 -6.27 14.20
C ILE A 498 12.91 -5.91 14.44
N LYS A 499 12.34 -6.33 15.58
CA LYS A 499 10.96 -6.01 16.02
C LYS A 499 10.75 -4.54 16.40
N SER A 500 11.80 -3.81 16.78
CA SER A 500 11.70 -2.36 17.02
C SER A 500 11.77 -1.52 15.74
N GLU A 501 12.27 -2.11 14.65
CA GLU A 501 12.56 -1.45 13.37
C GLU A 501 11.58 -1.86 12.26
N THR A 502 10.97 -3.04 12.35
CA THR A 502 10.07 -3.63 11.33
C THR A 502 8.76 -4.11 11.95
N SER A 503 7.70 -4.28 11.13
CA SER A 503 6.39 -4.73 11.60
C SER A 503 5.64 -5.61 10.60
N GLY A 504 4.46 -6.11 11.01
CA GLY A 504 3.56 -6.90 10.17
C GLY A 504 4.16 -8.21 9.65
N ASN A 505 3.71 -8.64 8.47
CA ASN A 505 4.10 -9.90 7.85
C ASN A 505 5.60 -9.95 7.49
N PHE A 506 6.21 -8.80 7.20
CA PHE A 506 7.65 -8.68 7.00
C PHE A 506 8.41 -9.06 8.28
N PHE A 507 8.05 -8.46 9.42
CA PHE A 507 8.63 -8.82 10.72
C PHE A 507 8.44 -10.31 11.05
N GLU A 508 7.21 -10.83 10.94
CA GLU A 508 6.95 -12.25 11.25
C GLU A 508 7.70 -13.20 10.31
N THR A 509 7.96 -12.81 9.06
CA THR A 509 8.84 -13.55 8.14
C THR A 509 10.29 -13.58 8.63
N LEU A 510 10.89 -12.42 8.93
CA LEU A 510 12.28 -12.34 9.40
C LEU A 510 12.49 -13.08 10.73
N LYS A 511 11.54 -12.94 11.66
CA LYS A 511 11.47 -13.67 12.93
C LYS A 511 11.36 -15.18 12.73
N ALA A 512 10.55 -15.64 11.79
CA ALA A 512 10.42 -17.06 11.46
C ALA A 512 11.73 -17.63 10.90
N LEU A 513 12.42 -16.89 10.02
CA LEU A 513 13.71 -17.30 9.45
C LEU A 513 14.81 -17.48 10.52
N LEU A 514 14.78 -16.66 11.57
CA LEU A 514 15.71 -16.70 12.72
C LEU A 514 15.43 -17.84 13.71
N MET A 515 14.25 -18.47 13.69
CA MET A 515 13.96 -19.65 14.50
C MET A 515 14.51 -20.93 13.86
N ARG A 516 15.03 -21.87 14.65
CA ARG A 516 15.41 -23.22 14.15
C ARG A 516 14.15 -23.98 13.69
N PRO A 517 14.19 -24.89 12.69
CA PRO A 517 12.97 -25.48 12.12
C PRO A 517 12.03 -26.13 13.14
N ALA A 518 12.54 -26.99 14.03
CA ALA A 518 11.73 -27.62 15.08
C ALA A 518 11.26 -26.63 16.18
N GLU A 519 11.93 -25.50 16.32
CA GLU A 519 11.53 -24.40 17.20
C GLU A 519 10.42 -23.55 16.60
N TYR A 520 10.48 -23.29 15.29
CA TYR A 520 9.42 -22.61 14.55
C TYR A 520 8.14 -23.47 14.51
N ASP A 521 8.26 -24.78 14.21
CA ASP A 521 7.15 -25.73 14.29
C ASP A 521 6.56 -25.79 15.70
N ALA A 522 7.39 -25.88 16.76
CA ALA A 522 6.91 -25.86 18.14
C ALA A 522 6.23 -24.52 18.51
N TYR A 523 6.73 -23.38 18.02
CA TYR A 523 6.12 -22.07 18.21
C TYR A 523 4.75 -21.98 17.50
N GLN A 524 4.63 -22.45 16.26
CA GLN A 524 3.36 -22.44 15.51
C GLN A 524 2.34 -23.39 16.14
N LEU A 525 2.72 -24.61 16.55
CA LEU A 525 1.86 -25.50 17.35
C LEU A 525 1.43 -24.85 18.67
N ARG A 526 2.32 -24.09 19.33
CA ARG A 526 1.96 -23.36 20.56
C ARG A 526 0.98 -22.22 20.26
N LYS A 527 1.17 -21.46 19.18
CA LYS A 527 0.26 -20.39 18.71
C LYS A 527 -1.14 -20.95 18.44
N ALA A 528 -1.22 -22.04 17.68
CA ALA A 528 -2.46 -22.73 17.30
C ALA A 528 -3.31 -23.16 18.51
N MET A 529 -2.69 -23.51 19.64
CA MET A 529 -3.39 -23.91 20.87
C MET A 529 -3.32 -22.85 21.98
N LYS A 530 -3.23 -21.55 21.64
CA LYS A 530 -3.11 -20.44 22.61
C LYS A 530 -4.16 -19.35 22.38
N GLY A 531 -5.39 -19.61 22.76
CA GLY A 531 -6.44 -18.60 22.76
C GLY A 531 -7.75 -19.08 23.35
N LEU A 532 -8.83 -18.55 22.79
CA LEU A 532 -10.14 -19.20 22.77
C LEU A 532 -10.29 -19.81 21.38
N GLY A 533 -10.56 -21.11 21.31
CA GLY A 533 -10.46 -21.87 20.06
C GLY A 533 -9.05 -22.38 19.77
N THR A 534 -8.97 -23.20 18.72
CA THR A 534 -7.77 -23.86 18.22
C THR A 534 -7.62 -23.51 16.72
N ASP A 535 -6.41 -23.61 16.18
CA ASP A 535 -6.16 -23.58 14.73
C ASP A 535 -5.87 -25.00 14.24
N GLU A 536 -6.92 -25.71 13.82
CA GLU A 536 -6.82 -27.10 13.38
C GLU A 536 -6.00 -27.27 12.09
N ASP A 537 -6.00 -26.29 11.19
CA ASP A 537 -5.25 -26.36 9.92
C ASP A 537 -3.72 -26.28 10.16
N VAL A 538 -3.24 -25.47 11.11
CA VAL A 538 -1.83 -25.48 11.57
C VAL A 538 -1.45 -26.82 12.18
N LEU A 539 -2.32 -27.38 13.05
CA LEU A 539 -2.09 -28.70 13.64
C LEU A 539 -2.02 -29.81 12.58
N ILE A 540 -2.90 -29.76 11.57
CA ILE A 540 -2.93 -30.69 10.43
C ILE A 540 -1.69 -30.56 9.57
N GLU A 541 -1.32 -29.35 9.16
CA GLU A 541 -0.15 -29.13 8.29
C GLU A 541 1.12 -29.69 8.93
N ILE A 542 1.39 -29.33 10.19
CA ILE A 542 2.63 -29.74 10.85
C ILE A 542 2.58 -31.24 11.14
N LEU A 543 1.56 -31.74 11.85
CA LEU A 543 1.56 -33.12 12.33
C LEU A 543 1.38 -34.17 11.21
N CYS A 544 0.78 -33.82 10.06
CA CYS A 544 0.61 -34.75 8.94
C CYS A 544 1.74 -34.72 7.89
N THR A 545 2.61 -33.69 7.87
CA THR A 545 3.65 -33.54 6.82
C THR A 545 5.07 -33.88 7.27
N ARG A 546 5.38 -33.66 8.55
CA ARG A 546 6.71 -33.86 9.16
C ARG A 546 7.02 -35.34 9.39
N SER A 547 8.30 -35.72 9.37
CA SER A 547 8.74 -37.10 9.59
C SER A 547 8.78 -37.48 11.07
N ASN A 548 8.87 -38.78 11.37
CA ASN A 548 9.04 -39.32 12.74
C ASN A 548 10.17 -38.61 13.52
N ALA A 549 11.29 -38.31 12.86
CA ALA A 549 12.44 -37.64 13.47
C ALA A 549 12.14 -36.16 13.78
N GLN A 550 11.48 -35.45 12.85
CA GLN A 550 11.07 -34.06 13.05
C GLN A 550 10.07 -33.94 14.20
N ILE A 551 9.03 -34.78 14.25
CA ILE A 551 8.04 -34.79 15.34
C ILE A 551 8.71 -35.02 16.71
N LYS A 552 9.68 -35.95 16.81
CA LYS A 552 10.41 -36.22 18.06
C LYS A 552 11.23 -35.02 18.55
N GLU A 553 11.87 -34.27 17.65
CA GLU A 553 12.59 -33.04 18.01
C GLU A 553 11.62 -31.89 18.35
N ILE A 554 10.48 -31.77 17.65
CA ILE A 554 9.43 -30.78 17.96
C ILE A 554 8.89 -30.99 19.37
N ILE A 555 8.58 -32.23 19.78
CA ILE A 555 8.11 -32.55 21.14
C ILE A 555 9.14 -32.13 22.21
N LYS A 556 10.42 -32.40 21.95
CA LYS A 556 11.54 -32.01 22.82
C LYS A 556 11.64 -30.49 22.94
N VAL A 557 11.70 -29.76 21.82
CA VAL A 557 11.83 -28.30 21.81
C VAL A 557 10.60 -27.60 22.39
N TYR A 558 9.39 -28.12 22.15
CA TYR A 558 8.15 -27.62 22.77
C TYR A 558 8.20 -27.72 24.30
N LYS A 559 8.69 -28.85 24.82
CA LYS A 559 8.89 -29.06 26.26
C LYS A 559 9.96 -28.14 26.83
N GLU A 560 11.10 -28.00 26.14
CA GLU A 560 12.19 -27.11 26.54
C GLU A 560 11.77 -25.64 26.59
N LYS A 561 11.01 -25.14 25.61
CA LYS A 561 10.67 -23.71 25.49
C LYS A 561 9.42 -23.29 26.24
N PHE A 562 8.41 -24.16 26.36
CA PHE A 562 7.14 -23.80 27.01
C PHE A 562 6.94 -24.43 28.39
N ASN A 563 7.81 -25.37 28.80
CA ASN A 563 7.63 -26.21 29.99
C ASN A 563 6.24 -26.89 30.01
N ARG A 564 5.83 -27.39 28.84
CA ARG A 564 4.55 -28.06 28.58
C ARG A 564 4.77 -29.37 27.84
N ASP A 565 3.68 -30.10 27.65
CA ASP A 565 3.69 -31.43 27.08
C ASP A 565 2.78 -31.41 25.85
N LEU A 566 3.36 -31.56 24.66
CA LEU A 566 2.66 -31.34 23.39
C LEU A 566 1.48 -32.30 23.21
N GLU A 567 1.60 -33.54 23.65
CA GLU A 567 0.49 -34.50 23.60
C GLU A 567 -0.63 -34.08 24.55
N LYS A 568 -0.31 -33.65 25.79
CA LYS A 568 -1.33 -33.19 26.73
C LYS A 568 -2.07 -31.93 26.26
N ASP A 569 -1.36 -31.00 25.62
CA ASP A 569 -1.95 -29.79 25.04
C ASP A 569 -2.87 -30.14 23.86
N ILE A 570 -2.43 -30.99 22.93
CA ILE A 570 -3.31 -31.55 21.88
C ILE A 570 -4.53 -32.25 22.50
N VAL A 571 -4.35 -32.95 23.63
CA VAL A 571 -5.42 -33.68 24.31
C VAL A 571 -6.43 -32.76 25.03
N SER A 572 -6.04 -31.57 25.49
CA SER A 572 -6.96 -30.58 26.05
C SER A 572 -7.69 -29.78 24.97
N ASP A 573 -7.00 -29.38 23.91
CA ASP A 573 -7.47 -28.36 22.97
C ASP A 573 -8.11 -28.95 21.69
N THR A 574 -8.21 -30.28 21.58
CA THR A 574 -8.96 -30.97 20.50
C THR A 574 -9.90 -32.07 21.02
N SER A 575 -10.83 -32.55 20.18
CA SER A 575 -11.85 -33.54 20.58
C SER A 575 -12.09 -34.66 19.55
N GLY A 576 -12.92 -35.64 19.93
CA GLY A 576 -13.43 -36.68 19.03
C GLY A 576 -12.37 -37.49 18.27
N ASN A 577 -12.69 -37.83 17.03
CA ASN A 577 -11.79 -38.57 16.14
C ASN A 577 -10.58 -37.74 15.68
N PHE A 578 -10.71 -36.41 15.60
CA PHE A 578 -9.61 -35.53 15.24
C PHE A 578 -8.48 -35.56 16.29
N LYS A 579 -8.82 -35.46 17.58
CA LYS A 579 -7.86 -35.69 18.67
C LYS A 579 -7.12 -37.01 18.53
N ARG A 580 -7.86 -38.10 18.22
CA ARG A 580 -7.29 -39.44 18.05
C ARG A 580 -6.30 -39.51 16.89
N LEU A 581 -6.54 -38.80 15.80
CA LEU A 581 -5.58 -38.64 14.70
C LEU A 581 -4.32 -37.89 15.16
N LEU A 582 -4.46 -36.69 15.74
CA LEU A 582 -3.31 -35.88 16.14
C LEU A 582 -2.44 -36.58 17.20
N VAL A 583 -3.06 -37.23 18.19
CA VAL A 583 -2.34 -38.06 19.18
C VAL A 583 -1.61 -39.22 18.50
N SER A 584 -2.21 -39.87 17.50
CA SER A 584 -1.55 -40.96 16.76
C SER A 584 -0.34 -40.48 15.96
N LEU A 585 -0.38 -39.25 15.43
CA LEU A 585 0.73 -38.62 14.71
C LEU A 585 1.85 -38.18 15.68
N VAL A 586 1.50 -37.54 16.80
CA VAL A 586 2.50 -37.06 17.77
C VAL A 586 3.26 -38.20 18.47
N GLN A 587 2.73 -39.43 18.48
CA GLN A 587 3.51 -40.60 18.90
C GLN A 587 4.73 -40.90 18.01
N ALA A 588 4.80 -40.37 16.78
CA ALA A 588 5.92 -40.57 15.84
C ALA A 588 6.32 -42.06 15.66
N ASN A 589 5.29 -42.90 15.50
CA ASN A 589 5.33 -44.36 15.38
C ASN A 589 4.89 -44.86 13.99
N ARG A 590 5.07 -44.04 12.94
CA ARG A 590 4.91 -44.53 11.56
C ARG A 590 6.03 -45.53 11.24
N SER A 591 5.77 -46.54 10.43
CA SER A 591 6.84 -47.40 9.90
C SER A 591 7.70 -46.63 8.90
N ASP A 592 9.00 -46.56 9.16
CA ASP A 592 10.00 -46.00 8.25
C ASP A 592 10.50 -47.04 7.21
N SER A 593 9.83 -48.20 7.08
CA SER A 593 10.23 -49.26 6.15
C SER A 593 10.02 -48.90 4.69
N LYS A 594 11.08 -49.04 3.89
CA LYS A 594 11.05 -48.90 2.42
C LYS A 594 10.48 -50.14 1.71
N GLU A 595 10.42 -51.28 2.39
CA GLU A 595 9.89 -52.54 1.83
C GLU A 595 8.36 -52.51 1.74
N VAL A 596 7.82 -53.17 0.71
CA VAL A 596 6.38 -53.27 0.43
C VAL A 596 5.93 -54.73 0.50
N ASP A 597 5.05 -55.04 1.46
CA ASP A 597 4.31 -56.30 1.48
C ASP A 597 3.00 -56.14 0.70
N ARG A 598 2.97 -56.74 -0.49
CA ARG A 598 1.78 -56.79 -1.36
C ARG A 598 0.60 -57.57 -0.77
N ASN A 599 0.85 -58.59 0.04
CA ASN A 599 -0.23 -59.31 0.74
C ASN A 599 -0.83 -58.42 1.82
N LYS A 600 0.01 -57.67 2.55
CA LYS A 600 -0.47 -56.69 3.52
C LYS A 600 -1.16 -55.49 2.85
N ALA A 601 -0.72 -55.06 1.67
CA ALA A 601 -1.41 -54.04 0.88
C ALA A 601 -2.82 -54.48 0.50
N LYS A 602 -2.99 -55.70 -0.01
CA LYS A 602 -4.30 -56.31 -0.31
C LYS A 602 -5.19 -56.44 0.92
N GLN A 603 -4.61 -56.83 2.07
CA GLN A 603 -5.34 -56.89 3.33
C GLN A 603 -5.80 -55.50 3.78
N ASP A 604 -4.89 -54.52 3.84
CA ASP A 604 -5.20 -53.17 4.32
C ASP A 604 -6.17 -52.44 3.38
N ALA A 605 -6.08 -52.66 2.07
CA ALA A 605 -7.05 -52.14 1.09
C ALA A 605 -8.46 -52.71 1.34
N LYS A 606 -8.54 -54.02 1.58
CA LYS A 606 -9.80 -54.70 1.93
C LYS A 606 -10.35 -54.27 3.28
N GLU A 607 -9.48 -54.03 4.27
CA GLU A 607 -9.88 -53.49 5.57
C GLU A 607 -10.39 -52.05 5.45
N LEU A 608 -9.76 -51.18 4.65
CA LEU A 608 -10.26 -49.82 4.36
C LEU A 608 -11.62 -49.85 3.64
N TYR A 609 -11.80 -50.71 2.63
CA TYR A 609 -13.07 -50.82 1.90
C TYR A 609 -14.20 -51.32 2.79
N GLN A 610 -13.90 -52.22 3.73
CA GLN A 610 -14.83 -52.67 4.78
C GLN A 610 -15.03 -51.65 5.91
N ALA A 611 -14.09 -50.70 6.09
CA ALA A 611 -14.16 -49.64 7.08
C ALA A 611 -14.96 -48.41 6.61
N GLY A 612 -15.12 -48.21 5.31
CA GLY A 612 -16.01 -47.19 4.73
C GLY A 612 -17.09 -47.83 3.85
N GLU A 613 -16.92 -47.71 2.54
CA GLU A 613 -17.95 -47.89 1.50
C GLU A 613 -18.80 -49.17 1.55
N LYS A 614 -18.34 -50.24 2.20
CA LYS A 614 -19.11 -51.49 2.34
C LYS A 614 -20.11 -51.51 3.51
N LYS A 615 -20.36 -50.38 4.19
CA LYS A 615 -21.32 -50.26 5.30
C LYS A 615 -21.87 -48.83 5.43
N TRP A 616 -22.90 -48.67 6.26
CA TRP A 616 -23.42 -47.35 6.62
C TRP A 616 -22.58 -46.73 7.73
N GLY A 617 -21.83 -45.67 7.42
CA GLY A 617 -20.95 -44.97 8.35
C GLY A 617 -19.59 -45.63 8.54
N THR A 618 -18.59 -44.79 8.76
CA THR A 618 -17.17 -45.14 8.68
C THR A 618 -16.62 -45.67 10.00
N ASP A 619 -15.55 -46.47 9.97
CA ASP A 619 -14.69 -46.74 11.13
C ASP A 619 -13.40 -45.93 10.98
N GLU A 620 -13.40 -44.72 11.52
CA GLU A 620 -12.24 -43.82 11.45
C GLU A 620 -11.07 -44.37 12.29
N SER A 621 -11.33 -45.32 13.20
CA SER A 621 -10.30 -46.04 13.95
C SER A 621 -9.44 -46.86 13.00
N LYS A 622 -10.06 -47.54 12.04
CA LYS A 622 -9.38 -48.38 11.05
C LYS A 622 -8.63 -47.53 10.02
N PHE A 623 -9.26 -46.46 9.53
CA PHE A 623 -8.59 -45.47 8.68
C PHE A 623 -7.36 -44.89 9.39
N ASN A 624 -7.49 -44.43 10.63
CA ASN A 624 -6.39 -43.93 11.44
C ASN A 624 -5.28 -44.99 11.65
N GLN A 625 -5.65 -46.21 12.04
CA GLN A 625 -4.71 -47.31 12.25
C GLN A 625 -3.84 -47.57 11.02
N ILE A 626 -4.42 -47.55 9.82
CA ILE A 626 -3.70 -47.83 8.57
C ILE A 626 -2.95 -46.58 8.09
N LEU A 627 -3.64 -45.45 7.92
CA LEU A 627 -3.07 -44.23 7.33
C LEU A 627 -1.97 -43.58 8.17
N VAL A 628 -1.95 -43.76 9.50
CA VAL A 628 -0.90 -43.22 10.37
C VAL A 628 0.28 -44.19 10.56
N SER A 629 0.05 -45.50 10.69
CA SER A 629 1.14 -46.43 11.06
C SER A 629 1.96 -46.99 9.88
N ARG A 630 1.41 -47.05 8.66
CA ARG A 630 2.10 -47.64 7.50
C ARG A 630 3.10 -46.68 6.86
N SER A 631 4.15 -47.22 6.26
CA SER A 631 5.11 -46.43 5.47
C SER A 631 4.47 -45.90 4.19
N TYR A 632 5.02 -44.83 3.61
CA TYR A 632 4.44 -44.23 2.40
C TYR A 632 4.50 -45.19 1.18
N PRO A 633 5.56 -45.98 0.94
CA PRO A 633 5.56 -47.03 -0.09
C PRO A 633 4.45 -48.08 0.14
N GLN A 634 4.27 -48.54 1.37
CA GLN A 634 3.21 -49.49 1.72
C GLN A 634 1.82 -48.89 1.50
N LEU A 635 1.61 -47.61 1.81
CA LEU A 635 0.33 -46.93 1.59
C LEU A 635 0.02 -46.72 0.10
N ARG A 636 1.00 -46.41 -0.75
CA ARG A 636 0.80 -46.38 -2.22
C ARG A 636 0.35 -47.73 -2.75
N ALA A 637 1.08 -48.80 -2.41
CA ALA A 637 0.67 -50.16 -2.76
C ALA A 637 -0.73 -50.50 -2.22
N THR A 638 -1.11 -50.00 -1.04
CA THR A 638 -2.45 -50.17 -0.47
C THR A 638 -3.52 -49.41 -1.28
N PHE A 639 -3.24 -48.21 -1.76
CA PHE A 639 -4.18 -47.42 -2.57
C PHE A 639 -4.35 -47.98 -3.99
N ASP A 640 -3.28 -48.52 -4.57
CA ASP A 640 -3.32 -49.16 -5.89
C ASP A 640 -4.12 -50.46 -5.83
N GLU A 641 -3.92 -51.29 -4.79
CA GLU A 641 -4.77 -52.47 -4.55
C GLU A 641 -6.23 -52.06 -4.24
N TYR A 642 -6.47 -50.92 -3.56
CA TYR A 642 -7.82 -50.38 -3.31
C TYR A 642 -8.54 -49.99 -4.60
N SER A 643 -7.82 -49.52 -5.63
CA SER A 643 -8.40 -49.20 -6.95
C SER A 643 -8.97 -50.42 -7.68
N SER A 644 -8.62 -51.64 -7.26
CA SER A 644 -9.26 -52.87 -7.76
C SER A 644 -10.57 -53.22 -7.03
N LEU A 645 -10.85 -52.58 -5.89
CA LEU A 645 -12.00 -52.85 -5.02
C LEU A 645 -13.11 -51.79 -5.14
N SER A 646 -12.75 -50.54 -5.47
CA SER A 646 -13.67 -49.42 -5.59
C SER A 646 -13.47 -48.64 -6.89
N LYS A 647 -14.53 -47.96 -7.35
CA LYS A 647 -14.47 -47.00 -8.45
C LYS A 647 -14.05 -45.59 -8.01
N LYS A 648 -13.98 -45.32 -6.68
CA LYS A 648 -13.55 -44.05 -6.12
C LYS A 648 -12.05 -44.06 -5.82
N ASP A 649 -11.41 -42.92 -6.01
CA ASP A 649 -10.07 -42.63 -5.50
C ASP A 649 -10.12 -42.45 -3.96
N MET A 650 -9.08 -42.85 -3.21
CA MET A 650 -9.01 -42.72 -1.75
C MET A 650 -9.33 -41.31 -1.20
N GLU A 651 -9.01 -40.21 -1.89
CA GLU A 651 -9.43 -38.86 -1.49
C GLU A 651 -10.95 -38.66 -1.67
N GLU A 652 -11.57 -39.27 -2.68
CA GLU A 652 -13.02 -39.26 -2.89
C GLU A 652 -13.75 -40.11 -1.86
N VAL A 653 -13.20 -41.28 -1.52
CA VAL A 653 -13.70 -42.11 -0.41
C VAL A 653 -13.73 -41.29 0.87
N LEU A 654 -12.61 -40.68 1.26
CA LEU A 654 -12.55 -39.82 2.45
C LEU A 654 -13.58 -38.68 2.39
N LYS A 655 -13.78 -38.01 1.24
CA LYS A 655 -14.81 -36.96 1.08
C LYS A 655 -16.26 -37.46 1.24
N SER A 656 -16.55 -38.73 0.90
CA SER A 656 -17.89 -39.31 1.07
C SER A 656 -18.14 -39.94 2.44
N GLU A 657 -17.06 -40.25 3.17
CA GLU A 657 -17.09 -40.98 4.44
C GLU A 657 -16.89 -40.07 5.66
N LEU A 658 -16.03 -39.05 5.55
CA LEU A 658 -15.62 -38.18 6.66
C LEU A 658 -16.04 -36.72 6.44
N SER A 659 -16.04 -35.94 7.51
CA SER A 659 -16.27 -34.49 7.50
C SER A 659 -15.34 -33.78 8.51
N GLY A 660 -15.31 -32.45 8.49
CA GLY A 660 -14.52 -31.63 9.42
C GLY A 660 -13.01 -31.92 9.41
N ASP A 661 -12.36 -31.72 10.54
CA ASP A 661 -10.89 -31.68 10.66
C ASP A 661 -10.27 -33.07 10.54
N ILE A 662 -11.05 -34.12 10.88
CA ILE A 662 -10.67 -35.52 10.63
C ILE A 662 -10.63 -35.84 9.13
N LEU A 663 -11.52 -35.27 8.31
CA LEU A 663 -11.40 -35.32 6.85
C LEU A 663 -10.13 -34.57 6.40
N SER A 664 -9.95 -33.32 6.83
CA SER A 664 -8.80 -32.49 6.42
C SER A 664 -7.46 -33.16 6.75
N GLY A 665 -7.30 -33.70 7.97
CA GLY A 665 -6.11 -34.43 8.40
C GLY A 665 -5.83 -35.70 7.58
N MET A 666 -6.82 -36.60 7.44
CA MET A 666 -6.66 -37.84 6.65
C MET A 666 -6.35 -37.54 5.17
N LYS A 667 -6.99 -36.51 4.61
CA LYS A 667 -6.80 -36.03 3.24
C LYS A 667 -5.42 -35.43 3.02
N THR A 668 -4.88 -34.70 4.00
CA THR A 668 -3.48 -34.25 4.00
C THR A 668 -2.51 -35.43 3.96
N ILE A 669 -2.70 -36.45 4.81
CA ILE A 669 -1.88 -37.68 4.80
C ILE A 669 -1.91 -38.37 3.43
N VAL A 670 -3.11 -38.62 2.87
CA VAL A 670 -3.26 -39.27 1.55
C VAL A 670 -2.57 -38.46 0.44
N ARG A 671 -2.67 -37.13 0.48
CA ARG A 671 -1.97 -36.23 -0.46
C ARG A 671 -0.46 -36.31 -0.31
N CYS A 672 0.07 -36.26 0.90
CA CYS A 672 1.51 -36.35 1.16
C CYS A 672 2.10 -37.73 0.81
N VAL A 673 1.31 -38.80 0.96
CA VAL A 673 1.66 -40.15 0.48
C VAL A 673 1.75 -40.17 -1.04
N ARG A 674 0.79 -39.55 -1.76
CA ARG A 674 0.84 -39.46 -3.23
C ARG A 674 2.01 -38.60 -3.72
N ASN A 675 2.01 -37.31 -3.37
CA ASN A 675 3.06 -36.35 -3.72
C ASN A 675 3.08 -35.20 -2.70
N LYS A 676 4.13 -35.14 -1.86
CA LYS A 676 4.30 -34.12 -0.82
C LYS A 676 4.52 -32.71 -1.42
N PHE A 677 5.22 -32.59 -2.55
CA PHE A 677 5.44 -31.32 -3.23
C PHE A 677 4.13 -30.75 -3.79
N ALA A 678 3.32 -31.58 -4.46
CA ALA A 678 1.99 -31.21 -4.94
C ALA A 678 0.97 -30.95 -3.80
N HIS A 679 1.22 -31.44 -2.58
CA HIS A 679 0.46 -31.01 -1.41
C HIS A 679 0.74 -29.53 -1.10
N PHE A 680 2.01 -29.18 -0.86
CA PHE A 680 2.40 -27.80 -0.53
C PHE A 680 2.13 -26.81 -1.66
N ALA A 681 2.34 -27.20 -2.93
CA ALA A 681 1.97 -26.39 -4.08
C ALA A 681 0.48 -26.02 -4.09
N ARG A 682 -0.40 -26.99 -3.76
CA ARG A 682 -1.84 -26.75 -3.62
C ARG A 682 -2.19 -25.96 -2.35
N GLN A 683 -1.35 -26.01 -1.32
CA GLN A 683 -1.53 -25.18 -0.13
C GLN A 683 -1.20 -23.71 -0.44
N LEU A 684 -0.05 -23.44 -1.06
CA LEU A 684 0.33 -22.11 -1.57
C LEU A 684 -0.70 -21.56 -2.58
N GLN A 685 -1.27 -22.42 -3.44
CA GLN A 685 -2.37 -22.00 -4.31
C GLN A 685 -3.59 -21.55 -3.50
N LYS A 686 -3.91 -22.19 -2.37
CA LYS A 686 -5.03 -21.80 -1.51
C LYS A 686 -4.77 -20.48 -0.78
N THR A 687 -3.53 -20.23 -0.33
CA THR A 687 -3.23 -19.03 0.47
C THR A 687 -3.37 -17.74 -0.33
N MET A 688 -3.10 -17.78 -1.63
CA MET A 688 -3.15 -16.63 -2.55
C MET A 688 -4.35 -16.71 -3.51
N LYS A 689 -5.47 -17.34 -3.11
CA LYS A 689 -6.67 -17.50 -3.96
C LYS A 689 -7.90 -16.85 -3.35
N GLY A 690 -8.22 -15.65 -3.82
CA GLY A 690 -9.48 -14.98 -3.55
C GLY A 690 -9.29 -13.46 -3.58
N LEU A 691 -9.94 -12.80 -2.63
CA LEU A 691 -9.60 -11.43 -2.25
C LEU A 691 -8.85 -11.50 -0.92
N GLY A 692 -7.56 -11.17 -0.93
CA GLY A 692 -6.67 -11.23 0.23
C GLY A 692 -6.00 -12.60 0.44
N THR A 693 -4.95 -12.58 1.26
CA THR A 693 -3.96 -13.65 1.40
C THR A 693 -4.02 -14.29 2.79
N ASP A 694 -3.89 -15.62 2.88
CA ASP A 694 -3.56 -16.33 4.12
C ASP A 694 -2.04 -16.26 4.35
N ASP A 695 -1.60 -15.11 4.86
CA ASP A 695 -0.20 -14.79 5.13
C ASP A 695 0.44 -15.73 6.17
N ASP A 696 -0.31 -16.12 7.20
CA ASP A 696 0.18 -16.96 8.28
C ASP A 696 0.55 -18.37 7.76
N THR A 697 -0.23 -18.90 6.81
CA THR A 697 0.13 -20.14 6.09
C THR A 697 1.18 -19.91 5.02
N LEU A 698 1.13 -18.80 4.27
CA LEU A 698 2.11 -18.50 3.23
C LEU A 698 3.53 -18.41 3.79
N ILE A 699 3.73 -17.63 4.87
CA ILE A 699 5.00 -17.53 5.59
C ILE A 699 5.41 -18.90 6.14
N ARG A 700 4.50 -19.64 6.78
CA ARG A 700 4.79 -20.95 7.40
C ARG A 700 5.22 -22.00 6.39
N VAL A 701 4.55 -22.09 5.24
CA VAL A 701 4.95 -23.02 4.16
C VAL A 701 6.26 -22.54 3.52
N VAL A 702 6.40 -21.26 3.14
CA VAL A 702 7.62 -20.80 2.47
C VAL A 702 8.85 -20.96 3.36
N VAL A 703 8.81 -20.50 4.61
CA VAL A 703 9.94 -20.63 5.56
C VAL A 703 10.27 -22.09 5.88
N SER A 704 9.26 -22.96 6.05
CA SER A 704 9.52 -24.37 6.40
C SER A 704 9.95 -25.25 5.22
N ARG A 705 9.83 -24.78 3.96
CA ARG A 705 10.19 -25.52 2.74
C ARG A 705 11.36 -24.91 1.94
N CYS A 706 11.72 -23.63 2.11
CA CYS A 706 12.73 -22.94 1.30
C CYS A 706 14.13 -23.57 1.33
N GLU A 707 14.50 -24.23 2.42
CA GLU A 707 15.78 -24.95 2.58
C GLU A 707 15.67 -26.48 2.37
N ILE A 708 14.52 -26.97 1.85
CA ILE A 708 14.24 -28.41 1.73
C ILE A 708 13.88 -28.81 0.29
N ASP A 709 12.71 -28.40 -0.21
CA ASP A 709 12.11 -28.93 -1.45
C ASP A 709 11.34 -27.87 -2.27
N MET A 710 11.63 -26.59 -2.03
CA MET A 710 10.95 -25.49 -2.71
C MET A 710 11.10 -25.53 -4.24
N VAL A 711 12.22 -26.04 -4.77
CA VAL A 711 12.37 -26.22 -6.23
C VAL A 711 11.27 -27.14 -6.79
N GLN A 712 11.05 -28.30 -6.16
CA GLN A 712 10.05 -29.27 -6.60
C GLN A 712 8.61 -28.79 -6.33
N ILE A 713 8.40 -28.01 -5.27
CA ILE A 713 7.10 -27.35 -4.99
C ILE A 713 6.75 -26.35 -6.10
N LYS A 714 7.71 -25.56 -6.60
CA LYS A 714 7.50 -24.63 -7.71
C LYS A 714 7.12 -25.33 -9.01
N GLU A 715 7.77 -26.44 -9.33
CA GLU A 715 7.39 -27.26 -10.50
C GLU A 715 5.95 -27.77 -10.41
N GLU A 716 5.56 -28.33 -9.26
CA GLU A 716 4.19 -28.82 -9.06
C GLU A 716 3.17 -27.68 -9.01
N PHE A 717 3.55 -26.49 -8.54
CA PHE A 717 2.72 -25.29 -8.59
C PHE A 717 2.45 -24.85 -10.03
N GLN A 718 3.48 -24.84 -10.89
CA GLN A 718 3.32 -24.51 -12.30
C GLN A 718 2.47 -25.54 -13.05
N LYS A 719 2.64 -26.84 -12.76
CA LYS A 719 1.78 -27.92 -13.28
C LYS A 719 0.32 -27.77 -12.81
N LEU A 720 0.09 -27.25 -11.61
CA LEU A 720 -1.25 -27.06 -11.01
C LEU A 720 -1.99 -25.79 -11.46
N THR A 721 -1.26 -24.73 -11.79
CA THR A 721 -1.83 -23.37 -12.02
C THR A 721 -1.59 -22.80 -13.41
N SER A 722 -0.65 -23.38 -14.18
CA SER A 722 -0.09 -22.80 -15.41
C SER A 722 0.66 -21.45 -15.23
N GLN A 723 0.88 -20.99 -14.00
CA GLN A 723 1.69 -19.82 -13.66
C GLN A 723 2.88 -20.22 -12.78
N THR A 724 3.95 -19.42 -12.72
CA THR A 724 5.03 -19.68 -11.75
C THR A 724 4.58 -19.27 -10.34
N LEU A 725 5.13 -19.94 -9.32
CA LEU A 725 4.89 -19.56 -7.93
C LEU A 725 5.40 -18.14 -7.67
N GLU A 726 6.51 -17.75 -8.29
CA GLU A 726 7.06 -16.40 -8.26
C GLU A 726 6.10 -15.36 -8.82
N GLN A 727 5.43 -15.62 -9.94
CA GLN A 727 4.43 -14.70 -10.48
C GLN A 727 3.26 -14.54 -9.50
N PHE A 728 2.72 -15.66 -9.00
CA PHE A 728 1.60 -15.67 -8.07
C PHE A 728 1.89 -14.84 -6.80
N ILE A 729 3.08 -15.01 -6.21
CA ILE A 729 3.54 -14.20 -5.07
C ILE A 729 3.79 -12.74 -5.47
N ALA A 730 4.36 -12.51 -6.65
CA ALA A 730 4.71 -11.17 -7.13
C ALA A 730 3.49 -10.31 -7.53
N ASP A 731 2.31 -10.92 -7.65
CA ASP A 731 1.04 -10.30 -8.03
C ASP A 731 0.06 -10.21 -6.83
N ASP A 732 0.09 -11.14 -5.86
CA ASP A 732 -0.76 -11.11 -4.64
C ASP A 732 -0.13 -10.34 -3.46
N LEU A 733 1.21 -10.33 -3.33
CA LEU A 733 1.92 -9.63 -2.25
C LEU A 733 2.50 -8.26 -2.69
N SER A 734 2.73 -7.37 -1.71
CA SER A 734 3.42 -6.08 -1.88
C SER A 734 4.53 -5.83 -0.82
N GLY A 735 5.33 -4.79 -1.05
CA GLY A 735 6.37 -4.30 -0.12
C GLY A 735 7.47 -5.30 0.22
N ASP A 736 8.14 -5.09 1.35
CA ASP A 736 9.32 -5.87 1.75
C ASP A 736 8.97 -7.28 2.24
N TYR A 737 7.71 -7.49 2.58
CA TYR A 737 7.11 -8.81 2.75
C TYR A 737 7.12 -9.62 1.44
N ARG A 738 6.57 -9.08 0.33
CA ARG A 738 6.69 -9.68 -1.02
C ARG A 738 8.14 -9.95 -1.38
N ASN A 739 9.00 -8.96 -1.17
CA ASN A 739 10.43 -9.05 -1.48
C ASN A 739 11.09 -10.22 -0.73
N SER A 740 10.78 -10.39 0.56
CA SER A 740 11.26 -11.49 1.40
C SER A 740 10.76 -12.85 0.92
N ILE A 741 9.47 -12.99 0.66
CA ILE A 741 8.86 -14.27 0.25
C ILE A 741 9.37 -14.69 -1.15
N LEU A 742 9.49 -13.74 -2.10
CA LEU A 742 10.13 -13.99 -3.39
C LEU A 742 11.60 -14.38 -3.25
N ALA A 743 12.37 -13.68 -2.39
CA ALA A 743 13.77 -13.98 -2.14
C ALA A 743 13.99 -15.43 -1.66
N LEU A 744 13.13 -15.91 -0.76
CA LEU A 744 13.13 -17.30 -0.28
C LEU A 744 12.73 -18.31 -1.37
N VAL A 745 11.74 -17.98 -2.21
CA VAL A 745 11.24 -18.86 -3.29
C VAL A 745 12.18 -18.87 -4.51
N LEU A 746 13.06 -17.87 -4.66
CA LEU A 746 14.08 -17.83 -5.71
C LEU A 746 15.43 -18.40 -5.26
N GLY A 747 15.81 -18.24 -3.99
CA GLY A 747 17.17 -18.50 -3.52
C GLY A 747 18.14 -17.34 -3.82
N GLY A 748 17.62 -16.15 -4.06
CA GLY A 748 18.34 -14.97 -4.52
C GLY A 748 17.39 -13.79 -4.75
N PRO A 749 17.88 -12.61 -5.13
CA PRO A 749 17.06 -11.41 -5.29
C PRO A 749 15.94 -11.58 -6.32
N PRO A 750 14.72 -11.08 -6.04
CA PRO A 750 13.61 -11.01 -7.01
C PRO A 750 14.04 -10.39 -8.35
N PRO A 751 13.45 -10.74 -9.51
CA PRO A 751 13.90 -10.19 -10.80
C PRO A 751 13.87 -8.66 -10.86
N GLU A 752 12.81 -8.05 -10.32
CA GLU A 752 12.68 -6.59 -10.15
C GLU A 752 13.69 -5.99 -9.16
N MET A 753 14.36 -6.80 -8.35
CA MET A 753 15.39 -6.40 -7.39
C MET A 753 16.80 -6.67 -7.92
N ALA A 754 16.99 -7.73 -8.71
CA ALA A 754 18.21 -8.00 -9.46
C ALA A 754 18.50 -6.85 -10.46
N THR A 755 17.46 -6.30 -11.10
CA THR A 755 17.57 -5.09 -11.94
C THR A 755 17.73 -3.79 -11.14
N LYS A 756 17.24 -3.72 -9.88
CA LYS A 756 17.50 -2.61 -8.92
C LYS A 756 18.84 -2.70 -8.17
N SER A 757 19.68 -3.68 -8.48
CA SER A 757 20.98 -3.77 -7.81
C SER A 757 21.98 -2.74 -8.34
N GLY A 758 21.68 -2.12 -9.48
CA GLY A 758 22.61 -1.35 -10.32
C GLY A 758 23.76 -2.19 -10.89
N LYS A 759 23.98 -3.38 -10.35
CA LYS A 759 25.28 -4.01 -10.26
C LYS A 759 25.73 -4.61 -11.57
N ALA A 760 24.80 -5.20 -12.33
CA ALA A 760 25.09 -5.67 -13.68
C ALA A 760 25.48 -4.51 -14.62
N PHE A 761 24.90 -3.31 -14.46
CA PHE A 761 25.31 -2.12 -15.22
C PHE A 761 26.66 -1.58 -14.73
N VAL A 762 26.85 -1.42 -13.41
CA VAL A 762 28.13 -0.99 -12.80
C VAL A 762 29.28 -1.94 -13.16
N GLU A 763 29.08 -3.25 -13.10
CA GLU A 763 30.08 -4.27 -13.48
C GLU A 763 30.35 -4.28 -14.99
N ALA A 764 29.32 -4.18 -15.84
CA ALA A 764 29.50 -4.10 -17.29
C ALA A 764 30.22 -2.82 -17.73
N VAL A 765 29.93 -1.68 -17.09
CA VAL A 765 30.61 -0.40 -17.35
C VAL A 765 32.06 -0.44 -16.85
N LYS A 766 32.33 -1.03 -15.68
CA LYS A 766 33.70 -1.18 -15.15
C LYS A 766 34.54 -2.23 -15.90
N ALA A 767 33.91 -3.09 -16.71
CA ALA A 767 34.59 -4.06 -17.58
C ALA A 767 34.98 -3.50 -18.96
N LYS A 768 34.57 -2.27 -19.30
CA LYS A 768 34.82 -1.63 -20.60
C LYS A 768 35.80 -0.45 -20.50
N THR A 769 36.52 -0.18 -21.58
CA THR A 769 37.33 1.05 -21.73
C THR A 769 36.44 2.24 -22.10
N ASP A 770 36.97 3.46 -21.99
CA ASP A 770 36.23 4.68 -22.37
C ASP A 770 35.83 4.66 -23.86
N GLU A 771 36.68 4.13 -24.75
CA GLU A 771 36.39 4.02 -26.19
C GLU A 771 35.27 3.01 -26.48
N GLN A 772 35.21 1.91 -25.71
CA GLN A 772 34.13 0.92 -25.81
C GLN A 772 32.80 1.48 -25.28
N LEU A 773 32.86 2.28 -24.22
CA LEU A 773 31.70 2.98 -23.65
C LEU A 773 31.23 4.14 -24.52
N ASP A 774 32.14 4.79 -25.25
CA ASP A 774 31.81 5.79 -26.27
C ASP A 774 31.05 5.15 -27.42
N GLU A 775 31.49 3.98 -27.88
CA GLU A 775 30.83 3.26 -28.97
C GLU A 775 29.45 2.71 -28.55
N ASP A 776 29.30 2.25 -27.29
CA ASP A 776 27.97 1.97 -26.73
C ASP A 776 27.04 3.20 -26.85
N VAL A 777 27.51 4.38 -26.42
CA VAL A 777 26.71 5.63 -26.44
C VAL A 777 26.36 6.05 -27.86
N ARG A 778 27.29 5.94 -28.83
CA ARG A 778 26.98 6.17 -30.25
C ARG A 778 25.90 5.21 -30.73
N MET A 779 26.09 3.90 -30.51
CA MET A 779 25.17 2.88 -30.99
C MET A 779 23.77 3.02 -30.40
N GLU A 780 23.65 3.36 -29.11
CA GLU A 780 22.36 3.68 -28.44
C GLU A 780 21.69 4.97 -28.97
N THR A 781 22.45 5.89 -29.58
CA THR A 781 22.00 7.23 -30.02
C THR A 781 21.70 7.28 -31.53
N GLU A 782 22.37 6.44 -32.31
CA GLU A 782 22.15 6.34 -33.76
C GLU A 782 21.10 5.30 -34.12
N ASN A 783 21.11 4.12 -33.49
CA ASN A 783 20.24 2.99 -33.85
C ASN A 783 18.85 3.04 -33.17
N ILE A 784 18.33 4.23 -32.90
CA ILE A 784 16.97 4.40 -32.33
C ILE A 784 15.94 4.09 -33.42
N LYS A 785 15.53 2.82 -33.48
CA LYS A 785 14.49 2.33 -34.38
C LYS A 785 13.12 2.62 -33.78
N GLU A 786 12.36 3.55 -34.36
CA GLU A 786 10.94 3.74 -34.06
C GLU A 786 10.12 3.14 -35.22
N GLU A 787 9.43 2.02 -34.99
CA GLU A 787 8.52 1.42 -35.96
C GLU A 787 7.06 1.39 -35.46
N PRO A 788 6.12 1.94 -36.26
CA PRO A 788 4.73 2.00 -35.88
C PRO A 788 3.96 0.73 -36.24
N THR A 789 2.99 0.35 -35.41
CA THR A 789 2.05 -0.74 -35.66
C THR A 789 0.84 -0.28 -36.50
N VAL A 790 0.46 0.99 -36.37
CA VAL A 790 -0.52 1.65 -37.24
C VAL A 790 0.21 2.42 -38.34
N LYS A 791 -0.20 2.23 -39.59
CA LYS A 791 0.41 2.84 -40.78
C LYS A 791 -0.70 3.46 -41.66
N PRO A 792 -0.39 4.41 -42.55
CA PRO A 792 -1.36 4.91 -43.53
C PRO A 792 -1.95 3.75 -44.35
N ALA A 793 -3.25 3.80 -44.64
CA ALA A 793 -3.87 2.87 -45.58
C ALA A 793 -3.64 3.34 -47.02
N ASP A 794 -3.28 2.42 -47.91
CA ASP A 794 -2.92 2.75 -49.31
C ASP A 794 -4.13 3.25 -50.13
N ASN A 795 -5.27 2.57 -49.99
CA ASN A 795 -6.52 2.88 -50.70
C ASN A 795 -7.45 3.77 -49.83
N PHE A 796 -6.91 4.86 -49.29
CA PHE A 796 -7.66 5.75 -48.39
C PHE A 796 -8.68 6.63 -49.13
N ASN A 797 -9.90 6.73 -48.58
CA ASN A 797 -10.94 7.64 -49.03
C ASN A 797 -11.67 8.22 -47.81
N ALA A 798 -11.46 9.52 -47.54
CA ALA A 798 -12.01 10.21 -46.38
C ALA A 798 -13.56 10.32 -46.40
N GLU A 799 -14.19 10.36 -47.57
CA GLU A 799 -15.65 10.42 -47.72
C GLU A 799 -16.27 9.05 -47.40
N GLN A 800 -15.72 7.97 -47.97
CA GLN A 800 -16.17 6.60 -47.71
C GLN A 800 -16.00 6.21 -46.24
N ASP A 801 -14.87 6.57 -45.61
CA ASP A 801 -14.65 6.32 -44.18
C ASP A 801 -15.58 7.17 -43.31
N ALA A 802 -15.88 8.42 -43.68
CA ALA A 802 -16.85 9.25 -42.99
C ALA A 802 -18.28 8.70 -43.11
N GLU A 803 -18.69 8.20 -44.28
CA GLU A 803 -19.96 7.50 -44.48
C GLU A 803 -20.05 6.21 -43.66
N ALA A 804 -18.98 5.41 -43.64
CA ALA A 804 -18.92 4.18 -42.83
C ALA A 804 -19.10 4.49 -41.33
N LEU A 805 -18.40 5.50 -40.81
CA LEU A 805 -18.58 5.97 -39.43
C LEU A 805 -19.98 6.56 -39.18
N LYS A 806 -20.56 7.32 -40.12
CA LYS A 806 -21.93 7.85 -39.96
C LYS A 806 -22.98 6.74 -40.01
N LYS A 807 -22.75 5.66 -40.76
CA LYS A 807 -23.61 4.46 -40.78
C LYS A 807 -23.48 3.66 -39.48
N ALA A 808 -22.26 3.49 -38.96
CA ALA A 808 -22.00 2.79 -37.70
C ALA A 808 -22.66 3.49 -36.48
N MET A 809 -22.80 4.82 -36.55
CA MET A 809 -23.44 5.68 -35.56
C MET A 809 -24.84 6.15 -36.04
N LYS A 810 -25.69 5.21 -36.47
CA LYS A 810 -27.06 5.50 -36.94
C LYS A 810 -28.03 4.36 -36.66
N GLY A 811 -28.74 4.45 -35.53
CA GLY A 811 -29.88 3.60 -35.24
C GLY A 811 -30.22 3.58 -33.75
N TRP A 812 -30.71 2.44 -33.30
CA TRP A 812 -30.62 2.04 -31.90
C TRP A 812 -29.44 1.07 -31.77
N GLY A 813 -28.45 1.46 -30.96
CA GLY A 813 -27.14 0.78 -30.91
C GLY A 813 -26.15 1.30 -31.95
N THR A 814 -24.90 0.93 -31.75
CA THR A 814 -23.72 1.38 -32.50
C THR A 814 -23.04 0.15 -33.13
N ASP A 815 -22.22 0.33 -34.17
CA ASP A 815 -21.36 -0.72 -34.74
C ASP A 815 -19.89 -0.43 -34.37
N GLU A 816 -19.48 -0.86 -33.17
CA GLU A 816 -18.12 -0.68 -32.65
C GLU A 816 -17.08 -1.34 -33.57
N GLN A 817 -17.41 -2.48 -34.20
CA GLN A 817 -16.47 -3.18 -35.06
C GLN A 817 -16.20 -2.40 -36.36
N ALA A 818 -17.21 -1.75 -36.95
CA ALA A 818 -17.01 -0.81 -38.06
C ALA A 818 -16.17 0.41 -37.65
N ILE A 819 -16.38 0.96 -36.44
CA ILE A 819 -15.59 2.07 -35.90
C ILE A 819 -14.12 1.65 -35.71
N ILE A 820 -13.86 0.46 -35.16
CA ILE A 820 -12.51 -0.11 -35.01
C ILE A 820 -11.86 -0.34 -36.38
N ASN A 821 -12.59 -0.90 -37.35
CA ASN A 821 -12.10 -1.19 -38.70
C ASN A 821 -11.68 0.06 -39.48
N VAL A 822 -12.24 1.23 -39.16
CA VAL A 822 -11.75 2.52 -39.68
C VAL A 822 -10.62 3.05 -38.78
N LEU A 823 -10.90 3.35 -37.52
CA LEU A 823 -10.00 4.15 -36.67
C LEU A 823 -8.68 3.44 -36.32
N ALA A 824 -8.66 2.10 -36.18
CA ALA A 824 -7.42 1.36 -35.93
C ALA A 824 -6.60 1.08 -37.20
N TYR A 825 -7.12 1.39 -38.39
CA TYR A 825 -6.51 1.02 -39.69
C TYR A 825 -6.34 2.21 -40.64
N ARG A 826 -6.23 3.42 -40.10
CA ARG A 826 -5.82 4.65 -40.78
C ARG A 826 -4.74 5.34 -39.94
N SER A 827 -3.85 6.12 -40.54
CA SER A 827 -2.92 6.98 -39.76
C SER A 827 -3.63 8.18 -39.15
N ASN A 828 -3.02 8.85 -38.18
CA ASN A 828 -3.58 10.05 -37.55
C ASN A 828 -3.88 11.16 -38.56
N SER A 829 -3.00 11.37 -39.55
CA SER A 829 -3.24 12.31 -40.66
C SER A 829 -4.52 11.95 -41.43
N GLN A 830 -4.71 10.68 -41.79
CA GLN A 830 -5.93 10.20 -42.45
C GLN A 830 -7.16 10.34 -41.55
N ARG A 831 -7.06 10.10 -40.23
CA ARG A 831 -8.16 10.28 -39.28
C ARG A 831 -8.55 11.75 -39.10
N LEU A 832 -7.59 12.67 -39.11
CA LEU A 832 -7.85 14.12 -39.11
C LEU A 832 -8.54 14.58 -40.39
N GLU A 833 -8.20 13.98 -41.55
CA GLU A 833 -8.93 14.21 -42.79
C GLU A 833 -10.36 13.66 -42.73
N ILE A 834 -10.58 12.46 -42.18
CA ILE A 834 -11.93 11.91 -41.93
C ILE A 834 -12.74 12.85 -41.00
N VAL A 835 -12.16 13.36 -39.91
CA VAL A 835 -12.82 14.33 -39.00
C VAL A 835 -13.27 15.58 -39.75
N LYS A 836 -12.39 16.13 -40.62
CA LYS A 836 -12.69 17.31 -41.44
C LYS A 836 -13.78 17.03 -42.49
N THR A 837 -13.69 15.90 -43.18
CA THR A 837 -14.64 15.50 -44.24
C THR A 837 -16.00 15.18 -43.66
N TYR A 838 -16.08 14.42 -42.56
CA TYR A 838 -17.32 14.15 -41.83
C TYR A 838 -18.06 15.43 -41.42
N LYS A 839 -17.31 16.44 -40.93
CA LYS A 839 -17.86 17.75 -40.58
C LYS A 839 -18.33 18.57 -41.78
N THR A 840 -17.68 18.38 -42.93
CA THR A 840 -18.04 19.04 -44.20
C THR A 840 -19.29 18.42 -44.83
N VAL A 841 -19.39 17.08 -44.82
CA VAL A 841 -20.48 16.32 -45.47
C VAL A 841 -21.75 16.27 -44.60
N PHE A 842 -21.61 16.07 -43.28
CA PHE A 842 -22.75 15.86 -42.37
C PHE A 842 -23.07 17.04 -41.45
N GLY A 843 -22.27 18.13 -41.46
CA GLY A 843 -22.43 19.28 -40.57
C GLY A 843 -22.24 18.98 -39.08
N LYS A 844 -21.75 17.77 -38.75
CA LYS A 844 -21.62 17.21 -37.40
C LYS A 844 -20.16 17.06 -37.02
N ASP A 845 -19.86 17.17 -35.74
CA ASP A 845 -18.50 16.99 -35.23
C ASP A 845 -18.24 15.51 -34.90
N LEU A 846 -17.28 14.88 -35.58
CA LEU A 846 -17.07 13.43 -35.49
C LEU A 846 -16.70 12.98 -34.07
N ILE A 847 -15.86 13.74 -33.36
CA ILE A 847 -15.48 13.44 -31.98
C ILE A 847 -16.71 13.51 -31.07
N SER A 848 -17.58 14.51 -31.29
CA SER A 848 -18.81 14.68 -30.52
C SER A 848 -19.87 13.59 -30.80
N GLU A 849 -19.95 13.05 -32.01
CA GLU A 849 -20.82 11.90 -32.32
C GLU A 849 -20.26 10.61 -31.68
N LEU A 850 -18.95 10.35 -31.81
CA LEU A 850 -18.28 9.22 -31.13
C LEU A 850 -18.41 9.31 -29.60
N ASP A 851 -18.44 10.53 -29.04
CA ASP A 851 -18.73 10.79 -27.63
C ASP A 851 -20.20 10.59 -27.24
N GLY A 852 -21.15 10.66 -28.16
CA GLY A 852 -22.55 10.34 -27.90
C GLY A 852 -22.80 8.83 -27.85
N GLU A 853 -22.13 8.11 -28.73
CA GLU A 853 -22.36 6.69 -29.01
C GLU A 853 -21.51 5.78 -28.12
N LEU A 854 -20.20 6.07 -27.95
CA LEU A 854 -19.27 5.19 -27.24
C LEU A 854 -19.17 5.47 -25.74
N SER A 855 -18.84 4.44 -24.96
CA SER A 855 -18.57 4.52 -23.51
C SER A 855 -17.23 3.86 -23.13
N GLY A 856 -16.89 3.87 -21.84
CA GLY A 856 -15.71 3.17 -21.29
C GLY A 856 -14.37 3.55 -21.94
N GLY A 857 -13.44 2.60 -21.97
CA GLY A 857 -12.12 2.77 -22.58
C GLY A 857 -12.14 2.98 -24.10
N ILE A 858 -13.05 2.32 -24.84
CA ILE A 858 -13.12 2.47 -26.31
C ILE A 858 -13.45 3.92 -26.71
N LYS A 859 -14.30 4.62 -25.96
CA LYS A 859 -14.56 6.07 -26.13
C LYS A 859 -13.28 6.91 -26.00
N LYS A 860 -12.45 6.61 -24.98
CA LYS A 860 -11.19 7.33 -24.72
C LYS A 860 -10.22 7.17 -25.89
N ILE A 861 -10.06 5.93 -26.39
CA ILE A 861 -9.25 5.64 -27.57
C ILE A 861 -9.81 6.34 -28.81
N ALA A 862 -11.10 6.17 -29.12
CA ALA A 862 -11.71 6.71 -30.33
C ALA A 862 -11.60 8.25 -30.39
N ARG A 863 -11.79 8.94 -29.26
CA ARG A 863 -11.48 10.38 -29.15
C ARG A 863 -10.01 10.64 -29.47
N GLY A 864 -9.09 9.99 -28.77
CA GLY A 864 -7.65 10.27 -28.87
C GLY A 864 -7.09 10.04 -30.27
N LEU A 865 -7.51 8.96 -30.95
CA LEU A 865 -7.15 8.67 -32.33
C LEU A 865 -7.58 9.77 -33.31
N CYS A 866 -8.71 10.42 -33.06
CA CYS A 866 -9.27 11.51 -33.89
C CYS A 866 -8.74 12.91 -33.55
N MET A 867 -7.81 13.05 -32.59
CA MET A 867 -7.13 14.30 -32.24
C MET A 867 -5.70 14.29 -32.78
N SER A 868 -5.07 15.45 -33.01
CA SER A 868 -3.62 15.46 -33.28
C SER A 868 -2.85 15.04 -32.03
N SER A 869 -1.62 14.56 -32.18
CA SER A 869 -0.79 14.20 -31.00
C SER A 869 -0.59 15.38 -30.04
N ALA A 870 -0.49 16.61 -30.56
CA ALA A 870 -0.36 17.82 -29.77
C ALA A 870 -1.66 18.18 -29.02
N ASP A 871 -2.82 18.05 -29.69
CA ASP A 871 -4.14 18.25 -29.05
C ASP A 871 -4.42 17.19 -27.98
N PHE A 872 -4.02 15.93 -28.23
CA PHE A 872 -4.22 14.83 -27.30
C PHE A 872 -3.36 14.99 -26.03
N ASP A 873 -2.08 15.32 -26.16
CA ASP A 873 -1.22 15.62 -25.00
C ASP A 873 -1.73 16.87 -24.27
N ALA A 874 -2.09 17.95 -24.98
CA ALA A 874 -2.67 19.15 -24.38
C ALA A 874 -3.98 18.86 -23.60
N MET A 875 -4.85 17.98 -24.13
CA MET A 875 -6.08 17.57 -23.46
C MET A 875 -5.80 16.73 -22.21
N ASN A 876 -4.88 15.77 -22.26
CA ASN A 876 -4.53 14.97 -21.09
C ASN A 876 -3.88 15.83 -19.99
N LEU A 877 -2.99 16.76 -20.36
CA LEU A 877 -2.45 17.77 -19.44
C LEU A 877 -3.55 18.67 -18.85
N ASN A 878 -4.54 19.10 -19.64
CA ASN A 878 -5.65 19.89 -19.12
C ASN A 878 -6.51 19.06 -18.16
N LYS A 879 -6.80 17.80 -18.47
CA LYS A 879 -7.50 16.86 -17.59
C LYS A 879 -6.76 16.70 -16.24
N ALA A 880 -5.42 16.58 -16.28
CA ALA A 880 -4.58 16.41 -15.10
C ALA A 880 -4.57 17.61 -14.14
N ILE A 881 -4.73 18.83 -14.66
CA ILE A 881 -4.68 20.09 -13.88
C ILE A 881 -6.09 20.57 -13.47
N LYS A 882 -7.14 20.13 -14.19
CA LYS A 882 -8.49 20.66 -14.06
C LYS A 882 -9.31 19.93 -12.99
N GLY A 883 -9.01 20.20 -11.71
CA GLY A 883 -9.70 19.49 -10.63
C GLY A 883 -9.69 20.16 -9.25
N LEU A 884 -9.68 19.28 -8.25
CA LEU A 884 -9.22 19.54 -6.90
C LEU A 884 -8.15 18.47 -6.65
N GLY A 885 -6.89 18.89 -6.55
CA GLY A 885 -5.76 17.99 -6.72
C GLY A 885 -5.37 17.82 -8.20
N THR A 886 -4.16 17.35 -8.42
CA THR A 886 -3.52 17.15 -9.72
C THR A 886 -3.52 15.65 -10.07
N ASP A 887 -3.24 15.30 -11.32
CA ASP A 887 -2.82 13.95 -11.72
C ASP A 887 -1.33 14.01 -12.09
N GLU A 888 -0.48 13.85 -11.06
CA GLU A 888 0.97 13.99 -11.19
C GLU A 888 1.56 12.94 -12.14
N LYS A 889 0.95 11.74 -12.21
CA LYS A 889 1.37 10.67 -13.14
C LYS A 889 1.22 11.11 -14.60
N VAL A 890 0.10 11.74 -14.96
CA VAL A 890 -0.13 12.26 -16.31
C VAL A 890 0.83 13.41 -16.63
N LEU A 891 1.13 14.28 -15.65
CA LEU A 891 2.14 15.34 -15.84
C LEU A 891 3.54 14.74 -16.07
N ILE A 892 3.93 13.75 -15.27
CA ILE A 892 5.22 13.04 -15.39
C ILE A 892 5.34 12.36 -16.76
N GLU A 893 4.38 11.50 -17.10
CA GLU A 893 4.46 10.72 -18.34
C GLU A 893 4.49 11.63 -19.58
N ILE A 894 3.75 12.75 -19.60
CA ILE A 894 3.76 13.64 -20.76
C ILE A 894 5.00 14.55 -20.77
N ILE A 895 5.27 15.28 -19.68
CA ILE A 895 6.29 16.34 -19.68
C ILE A 895 7.72 15.75 -19.63
N CYS A 896 7.92 14.57 -19.02
CA CYS A 896 9.25 13.97 -18.90
C CYS A 896 9.69 13.12 -20.12
N THR A 897 8.79 12.81 -21.06
CA THR A 897 9.07 11.82 -22.13
C THR A 897 8.94 12.36 -23.57
N ARG A 898 8.33 13.54 -23.75
CA ARG A 898 8.16 14.20 -25.06
C ARG A 898 9.41 15.02 -25.45
N THR A 899 9.65 15.22 -26.75
CA THR A 899 10.79 15.99 -27.28
C THR A 899 10.57 17.50 -27.20
N ASN A 900 11.60 18.33 -27.44
CA ASN A 900 11.45 19.78 -27.45
C ASN A 900 10.37 20.24 -28.44
N GLN A 901 10.31 19.62 -29.62
CA GLN A 901 9.31 19.94 -30.64
C GLN A 901 7.90 19.56 -30.18
N GLN A 902 7.71 18.35 -29.66
CA GLN A 902 6.41 17.90 -29.12
C GLN A 902 5.90 18.81 -27.99
N ILE A 903 6.80 19.26 -27.10
CA ILE A 903 6.47 20.19 -26.01
C ILE A 903 6.06 21.57 -26.57
N LYS A 904 6.75 22.09 -27.59
CA LYS A 904 6.37 23.34 -28.28
C LYS A 904 4.99 23.19 -28.95
N ASP A 905 4.74 22.07 -29.62
CA ASP A 905 3.48 21.81 -30.32
C ASP A 905 2.31 21.68 -29.34
N PHE A 906 2.43 20.88 -28.26
CA PHE A 906 1.34 20.77 -27.27
C PHE A 906 1.13 22.06 -26.47
N LYS A 907 2.15 22.91 -26.29
CA LYS A 907 1.98 24.26 -25.69
C LYS A 907 1.11 25.15 -26.59
N VAL A 908 1.33 25.12 -27.91
CA VAL A 908 0.49 25.84 -28.88
C VAL A 908 -0.93 25.28 -28.93
N ALA A 909 -1.09 23.94 -28.92
CA ALA A 909 -2.40 23.30 -28.87
C ALA A 909 -3.16 23.65 -27.57
N TYR A 910 -2.52 23.57 -26.40
CA TYR A 910 -3.11 23.92 -25.11
C TYR A 910 -3.61 25.37 -25.08
N LYS A 911 -2.79 26.31 -25.60
CA LYS A 911 -3.16 27.71 -25.73
C LYS A 911 -4.35 27.93 -26.66
N THR A 912 -4.41 27.18 -27.76
CA THR A 912 -5.51 27.24 -28.74
C THR A 912 -6.81 26.66 -28.18
N LEU A 913 -6.75 25.51 -27.52
CA LEU A 913 -7.90 24.79 -26.97
C LEU A 913 -8.48 25.44 -25.69
N TYR A 914 -7.61 26.01 -24.83
CA TYR A 914 -8.00 26.45 -23.49
C TYR A 914 -7.78 27.94 -23.21
N SER A 915 -7.22 28.71 -24.14
CA SER A 915 -6.90 30.14 -23.97
C SER A 915 -6.04 30.45 -22.73
N LYS A 916 -5.08 29.56 -22.44
CA LYS A 916 -4.21 29.57 -21.26
C LYS A 916 -2.77 29.21 -21.65
N GLU A 917 -1.79 29.70 -20.89
CA GLU A 917 -0.41 29.19 -20.98
C GLU A 917 -0.25 27.94 -20.09
N LEU A 918 0.15 26.81 -20.69
CA LEU A 918 0.33 25.55 -19.96
C LEU A 918 1.34 25.67 -18.80
N GLU A 919 2.43 26.41 -18.98
CA GLU A 919 3.42 26.64 -17.91
C GLU A 919 2.81 27.34 -16.70
N ALA A 920 1.92 28.31 -16.90
CA ALA A 920 1.27 29.03 -15.80
C ALA A 920 0.27 28.14 -15.06
N ASP A 921 -0.43 27.25 -15.78
CA ASP A 921 -1.35 26.27 -15.17
C ASP A 921 -0.59 25.20 -14.39
N VAL A 922 0.46 24.58 -14.96
CA VAL A 922 1.33 23.62 -14.26
C VAL A 922 2.01 24.27 -13.05
N ALA A 923 2.53 25.50 -13.19
CA ALA A 923 3.13 26.25 -12.11
C ALA A 923 2.12 26.74 -11.06
N GLY A 924 0.82 26.79 -11.38
CA GLY A 924 -0.24 27.16 -10.44
C GLY A 924 -0.74 25.98 -9.60
N ASP A 925 -0.72 24.77 -10.17
CA ASP A 925 -1.27 23.56 -9.56
C ASP A 925 -0.20 22.74 -8.80
N THR A 926 1.03 22.70 -9.32
CA THR A 926 2.18 21.99 -8.69
C THR A 926 3.00 22.90 -7.77
N SER A 927 3.86 22.31 -6.92
CA SER A 927 4.74 23.06 -6.01
C SER A 927 6.14 22.45 -5.84
N GLY A 928 7.00 23.12 -5.07
CA GLY A 928 8.31 22.61 -4.68
C GLY A 928 9.26 22.33 -5.84
N HIS A 929 10.05 21.26 -5.70
CA HIS A 929 11.08 20.87 -6.65
C HIS A 929 10.49 20.15 -7.86
N PHE A 930 9.35 19.45 -7.70
CA PHE A 930 8.55 18.87 -8.78
C PHE A 930 8.07 19.94 -9.77
N LYS A 931 7.47 21.04 -9.27
CA LYS A 931 7.15 22.22 -10.08
C LYS A 931 8.37 22.76 -10.84
N ARG A 932 9.52 22.88 -10.17
CA ARG A 932 10.75 23.40 -10.79
C ARG A 932 11.17 22.53 -11.98
N LEU A 933 11.16 21.21 -11.81
CA LEU A 933 11.48 20.26 -12.88
C LEU A 933 10.50 20.32 -14.06
N LEU A 934 9.19 20.33 -13.80
CA LEU A 934 8.19 20.40 -14.88
C LEU A 934 8.30 21.72 -15.66
N VAL A 935 8.47 22.85 -14.96
CA VAL A 935 8.65 24.17 -15.61
C VAL A 935 9.97 24.24 -16.38
N SER A 936 11.04 23.61 -15.90
CA SER A 936 12.31 23.48 -16.65
C SER A 936 12.13 22.69 -17.94
N LEU A 937 11.47 21.52 -17.90
CA LEU A 937 11.18 20.71 -19.09
C LEU A 937 10.29 21.45 -20.10
N LEU A 938 9.27 22.17 -19.61
CA LEU A 938 8.35 22.93 -20.47
C LEU A 938 9.03 24.07 -21.24
N GLN A 939 10.23 24.52 -20.86
CA GLN A 939 11.01 25.48 -21.67
C GLN A 939 11.40 24.91 -23.04
N ALA A 940 11.42 23.58 -23.20
CA ALA A 940 11.71 22.90 -24.47
C ALA A 940 13.05 23.33 -25.10
N ASN A 941 14.07 23.43 -24.23
CA ASN A 941 15.42 23.90 -24.51
C ASN A 941 16.50 22.86 -24.15
N ARG A 942 16.15 21.57 -24.04
CA ARG A 942 17.13 20.50 -23.86
C ARG A 942 18.05 20.45 -25.08
N ASP A 943 19.33 20.18 -24.88
CA ASP A 943 20.25 19.86 -25.97
C ASP A 943 19.81 18.57 -26.71
N GLU A 944 19.69 18.64 -28.03
CA GLU A 944 19.30 17.50 -28.89
C GLU A 944 20.49 16.97 -29.73
N SER A 945 21.73 17.34 -29.36
CA SER A 945 22.97 16.78 -29.90
C SER A 945 23.04 15.25 -29.78
N LYS A 946 23.56 14.60 -30.84
CA LYS A 946 23.96 13.19 -30.81
C LYS A 946 25.41 12.99 -30.34
N GLU A 947 26.24 14.03 -30.48
CA GLU A 947 27.60 14.06 -29.94
C GLU A 947 27.58 14.32 -28.43
N PHE A 948 28.63 13.88 -27.75
CA PHE A 948 28.83 14.04 -26.31
C PHE A 948 30.32 14.23 -26.00
N ASP A 949 30.63 14.87 -24.88
CA ASP A 949 31.98 14.96 -24.32
C ASP A 949 32.12 14.04 -23.11
N ARG A 950 33.04 13.07 -23.20
CA ARG A 950 33.41 12.14 -22.12
C ARG A 950 34.06 12.86 -20.92
N ASN A 951 34.73 14.00 -21.12
CA ASN A 951 35.25 14.81 -20.02
C ASN A 951 34.12 15.57 -19.33
N LYS A 952 33.17 16.16 -20.07
CA LYS A 952 31.97 16.75 -19.48
C LYS A 952 31.11 15.72 -18.75
N ALA A 953 31.05 14.48 -19.26
CA ALA A 953 30.37 13.38 -18.58
C ALA A 953 30.99 13.08 -17.21
N LYS A 954 32.32 13.11 -17.10
CA LYS A 954 33.04 12.97 -15.82
C LYS A 954 32.76 14.14 -14.88
N GLN A 955 32.71 15.38 -15.39
CA GLN A 955 32.36 16.57 -14.58
C GLN A 955 30.91 16.50 -14.06
N ASP A 956 29.94 16.22 -14.94
CA ASP A 956 28.52 16.16 -14.58
C ASP A 956 28.24 14.97 -13.64
N ALA A 957 28.89 13.82 -13.84
CA ALA A 957 28.80 12.67 -12.94
C ALA A 957 29.38 12.99 -11.55
N GLN A 958 30.51 13.68 -11.49
CA GLN A 958 31.08 14.14 -10.22
C GLN A 958 30.15 15.14 -9.52
N ALA A 959 29.56 16.09 -10.27
CA ALA A 959 28.60 17.06 -9.73
C ALA A 959 27.29 16.41 -9.23
N LEU A 960 26.82 15.32 -9.85
CA LEU A 960 25.69 14.53 -9.33
C LEU A 960 26.06 13.81 -8.01
N LEU A 961 27.25 13.23 -7.92
CA LEU A 961 27.73 12.54 -6.72
C LEU A 961 27.96 13.51 -5.53
N ASP A 962 28.46 14.71 -5.81
CA ASP A 962 28.60 15.78 -4.81
C ASP A 962 27.25 16.42 -4.43
N ALA A 963 26.25 16.35 -5.32
CA ALA A 963 24.89 16.80 -5.06
C ALA A 963 24.04 15.78 -4.26
N GLY A 964 24.41 14.50 -4.26
CA GLY A 964 23.79 13.44 -3.48
C GLY A 964 24.71 12.91 -2.38
N GLU A 965 25.24 11.71 -2.61
CA GLU A 965 25.73 10.78 -1.57
C GLU A 965 26.87 11.29 -0.68
N LYS A 966 27.63 12.31 -1.12
CA LYS A 966 28.71 12.89 -0.31
C LYS A 966 28.25 13.88 0.77
N LYS A 967 26.96 14.19 0.89
CA LYS A 967 26.44 15.16 1.87
C LYS A 967 25.10 14.74 2.48
N TRP A 968 24.73 15.38 3.58
CA TRP A 968 23.45 15.14 4.25
C TRP A 968 22.34 15.91 3.55
N GLY A 969 21.48 15.19 2.83
CA GLY A 969 20.37 15.76 2.04
C GLY A 969 20.80 16.25 0.66
N THR A 970 19.89 16.13 -0.30
CA THR A 970 20.14 16.23 -1.75
C THR A 970 20.21 17.69 -2.24
N ASP A 971 20.90 17.94 -3.36
CA ASP A 971 20.73 19.15 -4.18
C ASP A 971 20.02 18.73 -5.47
N GLU A 972 18.69 18.67 -5.39
CA GLU A 972 17.84 18.27 -6.49
C GLU A 972 17.79 19.36 -7.58
N SER A 973 18.29 20.57 -7.30
CA SER A 973 18.45 21.63 -8.31
C SER A 973 19.65 21.33 -9.21
N ARG A 974 20.77 20.80 -8.68
CA ARG A 974 21.88 20.29 -9.49
C ARG A 974 21.46 19.10 -10.35
N PHE A 975 20.74 18.14 -9.77
CA PHE A 975 20.15 17.02 -10.53
C PHE A 975 19.23 17.52 -11.64
N ASN A 976 18.32 18.47 -11.35
CA ASN A 976 17.42 19.05 -12.33
C ASN A 976 18.17 19.73 -13.49
N VAL A 977 19.17 20.56 -13.19
CA VAL A 977 19.97 21.25 -14.23
C VAL A 977 20.65 20.25 -15.17
N ILE A 978 21.26 19.19 -14.64
CA ILE A 978 21.96 18.19 -15.47
C ILE A 978 20.94 17.33 -16.24
N LEU A 979 19.97 16.73 -15.55
CA LEU A 979 19.02 15.77 -16.15
C LEU A 979 18.02 16.42 -17.11
N VAL A 980 17.74 17.72 -17.01
CA VAL A 980 16.84 18.44 -17.94
C VAL A 980 17.58 19.10 -19.11
N SER A 981 18.77 19.68 -18.91
CA SER A 981 19.44 20.45 -19.98
C SER A 981 20.23 19.61 -20.99
N ARG A 982 20.87 18.53 -20.54
CA ARG A 982 21.83 17.76 -21.34
C ARG A 982 21.15 16.86 -22.38
N SER A 983 21.86 16.56 -23.47
CA SER A 983 21.42 15.60 -24.48
C SER A 983 21.38 14.17 -23.95
N TYR A 984 20.65 13.31 -24.65
CA TYR A 984 20.53 11.90 -24.27
C TYR A 984 21.87 11.18 -24.43
N ALA A 985 22.68 11.52 -25.43
CA ALA A 985 24.05 11.02 -25.58
C ALA A 985 24.93 11.43 -24.40
N GLN A 986 24.93 12.73 -24.06
CA GLN A 986 25.69 13.27 -22.93
C GLN A 986 25.27 12.62 -21.60
N LEU A 987 23.98 12.39 -21.39
CA LEU A 987 23.47 11.76 -20.17
C LEU A 987 23.80 10.26 -20.09
N ARG A 988 23.78 9.51 -21.19
CA ARG A 988 24.25 8.11 -21.21
C ARG A 988 25.71 7.99 -20.81
N ALA A 989 26.58 8.81 -21.41
CA ALA A 989 27.98 8.90 -21.01
C ALA A 989 28.11 9.30 -19.52
N THR A 990 27.33 10.28 -19.06
CA THR A 990 27.31 10.72 -17.65
C THR A 990 26.90 9.60 -16.70
N PHE A 991 25.93 8.75 -17.06
CA PHE A 991 25.49 7.62 -16.22
C PHE A 991 26.54 6.50 -16.16
N GLN A 992 27.30 6.28 -17.24
CA GLN A 992 28.46 5.37 -17.23
C GLN A 992 29.56 5.89 -16.29
N GLU A 993 29.92 7.17 -16.38
CA GLU A 993 30.91 7.77 -15.47
C GLU A 993 30.44 7.81 -14.01
N TYR A 994 29.15 8.05 -13.78
CA TYR A 994 28.54 7.97 -12.45
C TYR A 994 28.67 6.55 -11.87
N ALA A 995 28.36 5.51 -12.65
CA ALA A 995 28.52 4.12 -12.24
C ALA A 995 29.98 3.75 -11.92
N LYS A 996 30.96 4.35 -12.61
CA LYS A 996 32.39 4.23 -12.25
C LYS A 996 32.68 4.86 -10.88
N LEU A 997 32.31 6.13 -10.71
CA LEU A 997 32.64 6.97 -9.55
C LEU A 997 31.91 6.57 -8.26
N ALA A 998 30.58 6.43 -8.32
CA ALA A 998 29.73 6.10 -7.17
C ALA A 998 29.76 4.60 -6.81
N ASN A 999 30.19 3.73 -7.73
CA ASN A 999 30.04 2.27 -7.62
C ASN A 999 28.57 1.81 -7.46
N LYS A 1000 27.62 2.65 -7.93
CA LYS A 1000 26.17 2.53 -7.77
C LYS A 1000 25.49 3.11 -9.00
N ASP A 1001 24.27 2.67 -9.31
CA ASP A 1001 23.49 3.24 -10.40
C ASP A 1001 22.90 4.61 -10.04
N ILE A 1002 22.63 5.43 -11.05
CA ILE A 1002 21.93 6.71 -10.88
C ILE A 1002 20.45 6.49 -10.55
N ASP A 1003 19.80 5.44 -11.06
CA ASP A 1003 18.43 5.06 -10.68
C ASP A 1003 18.36 4.65 -9.20
N ASP A 1004 19.37 3.97 -8.68
CA ASP A 1004 19.45 3.56 -7.27
C ASP A 1004 19.75 4.77 -6.36
N THR A 1005 20.52 5.73 -6.87
CA THR A 1005 20.76 7.01 -6.18
C THR A 1005 19.48 7.84 -6.11
N ILE A 1006 18.77 8.00 -7.23
CA ILE A 1006 17.48 8.71 -7.23
C ILE A 1006 16.48 8.02 -6.29
N GLN A 1007 16.48 6.67 -6.22
CA GLN A 1007 15.62 5.93 -5.29
C GLN A 1007 15.97 6.10 -3.80
N SER A 1008 17.24 6.37 -3.43
CA SER A 1008 17.62 6.62 -2.03
C SER A 1008 17.55 8.11 -1.64
N GLU A 1009 17.96 9.01 -2.55
CA GLU A 1009 18.13 10.44 -2.26
C GLU A 1009 16.88 11.29 -2.56
N MET A 1010 15.80 10.71 -3.10
CA MET A 1010 14.58 11.44 -3.47
C MET A 1010 13.29 10.68 -3.14
N SER A 1011 12.19 11.41 -2.96
CA SER A 1011 10.86 10.85 -2.69
C SER A 1011 9.76 11.54 -3.52
N GLY A 1012 8.56 10.94 -3.53
CA GLY A 1012 7.38 11.47 -4.21
C GLY A 1012 7.54 11.69 -5.71
N ASP A 1013 6.78 12.64 -6.24
CA ASP A 1013 6.65 12.93 -7.68
C ASP A 1013 7.96 13.41 -8.29
N LEU A 1014 8.86 14.01 -7.50
CA LEU A 1014 10.20 14.40 -7.94
C LEU A 1014 11.05 13.17 -8.28
N LYS A 1015 11.07 12.17 -7.39
CA LYS A 1015 11.79 10.90 -7.62
C LYS A 1015 11.23 10.21 -8.86
N ASP A 1016 9.90 10.10 -8.96
CA ASP A 1016 9.26 9.42 -10.09
C ASP A 1016 9.44 10.19 -11.42
N SER A 1017 9.50 11.53 -11.39
CA SER A 1017 9.92 12.36 -12.53
C SER A 1017 11.35 12.06 -12.98
N MET A 1018 12.30 12.09 -12.05
CA MET A 1018 13.73 11.87 -12.35
C MET A 1018 13.95 10.45 -12.91
N LEU A 1019 13.29 9.44 -12.33
CA LEU A 1019 13.30 8.07 -12.84
C LEU A 1019 12.64 7.95 -14.22
N ALA A 1020 11.57 8.69 -14.51
CA ALA A 1020 10.98 8.71 -15.86
C ALA A 1020 11.96 9.27 -16.90
N ILE A 1021 12.65 10.38 -16.58
CA ILE A 1021 13.69 10.98 -17.43
C ILE A 1021 14.82 9.97 -17.70
N VAL A 1022 15.43 9.41 -16.65
CA VAL A 1022 16.55 8.45 -16.77
C VAL A 1022 16.15 7.20 -17.56
N ARG A 1023 14.97 6.64 -17.28
CA ARG A 1023 14.45 5.46 -18.00
C ARG A 1023 14.14 5.75 -19.47
N CYS A 1024 13.65 6.94 -19.80
CA CYS A 1024 13.49 7.35 -21.20
C CYS A 1024 14.80 7.57 -21.94
N ILE A 1025 15.86 8.05 -21.26
CA ILE A 1025 17.21 8.17 -21.83
C ILE A 1025 17.81 6.78 -22.09
N ARG A 1026 17.65 5.84 -21.15
CA ARG A 1026 18.09 4.45 -21.28
C ARG A 1026 17.34 3.71 -22.39
N GLY A 1027 16.01 3.81 -22.44
CA GLY A 1027 15.21 3.20 -23.50
C GLY A 1027 13.73 3.57 -23.40
N LYS A 1028 13.31 4.55 -24.20
CA LYS A 1028 11.92 5.04 -24.24
C LYS A 1028 10.89 3.91 -24.46
N ALA A 1029 11.15 2.97 -25.37
CA ALA A 1029 10.30 1.81 -25.58
C ALA A 1029 10.20 0.89 -24.33
N SER A 1030 11.31 0.69 -23.62
CA SER A 1030 11.35 -0.14 -22.40
C SER A 1030 10.64 0.54 -21.22
N HIS A 1031 10.77 1.87 -21.11
CA HIS A 1031 9.98 2.68 -20.18
C HIS A 1031 8.48 2.52 -20.44
N PHE A 1032 8.00 2.72 -21.68
CA PHE A 1032 6.57 2.58 -21.99
C PHE A 1032 6.06 1.13 -21.87
N ALA A 1033 6.88 0.13 -22.18
CA ALA A 1033 6.56 -1.26 -21.87
C ALA A 1033 6.36 -1.49 -20.36
N ALA A 1034 7.18 -0.84 -19.52
CA ALA A 1034 7.05 -0.90 -18.07
C ALA A 1034 5.89 -0.07 -17.51
N GLU A 1035 5.49 1.04 -18.14
CA GLU A 1035 4.26 1.75 -17.79
C GLU A 1035 3.03 0.92 -18.16
N LEU A 1036 2.99 0.32 -19.37
CA LEU A 1036 1.91 -0.57 -19.79
C LEU A 1036 1.75 -1.77 -18.85
N TYR A 1037 2.85 -2.41 -18.46
CA TYR A 1037 2.83 -3.50 -17.49
C TYR A 1037 2.25 -3.04 -16.13
N ARG A 1038 2.69 -1.89 -15.61
CA ARG A 1038 2.17 -1.33 -14.35
C ARG A 1038 0.70 -0.89 -14.44
N SER A 1039 0.23 -0.46 -15.61
CA SER A 1039 -1.17 -0.05 -15.82
C SER A 1039 -2.16 -1.22 -15.95
N MET A 1040 -1.66 -2.45 -16.16
CA MET A 1040 -2.45 -3.69 -16.29
C MET A 1040 -2.03 -4.76 -15.27
N LYS A 1041 -1.37 -4.37 -14.16
CA LYS A 1041 -0.93 -5.29 -13.10
C LYS A 1041 -1.67 -5.03 -11.80
N GLY A 1042 -2.28 -6.09 -11.26
CA GLY A 1042 -2.92 -6.12 -9.95
C GLY A 1042 -4.43 -6.19 -10.06
N LEU A 1043 -5.14 -5.63 -9.07
CA LEU A 1043 -6.61 -5.61 -9.05
C LEU A 1043 -7.16 -4.44 -9.87
N GLY A 1044 -7.30 -4.67 -11.18
CA GLY A 1044 -7.95 -3.77 -12.13
C GLY A 1044 -6.99 -2.90 -12.94
N THR A 1045 -7.52 -2.32 -14.01
CA THR A 1045 -6.77 -1.63 -15.07
C THR A 1045 -6.76 -0.11 -14.89
N ASP A 1046 -5.61 0.53 -15.04
CA ASP A 1046 -5.52 1.97 -15.32
C ASP A 1046 -5.80 2.20 -16.82
N ASP A 1047 -7.08 2.14 -17.18
CA ASP A 1047 -7.60 2.43 -18.53
C ASP A 1047 -7.03 3.74 -19.10
N ASP A 1048 -6.83 4.77 -18.27
CA ASP A 1048 -6.39 6.08 -18.74
C ASP A 1048 -4.92 6.03 -19.19
N THR A 1049 -4.06 5.32 -18.46
CA THR A 1049 -2.67 5.09 -18.87
C THR A 1049 -2.58 4.12 -20.04
N VAL A 1050 -3.33 3.01 -20.04
CA VAL A 1050 -3.38 2.07 -21.19
C VAL A 1050 -3.80 2.79 -22.47
N CYS A 1051 -4.87 3.59 -22.42
CA CYS A 1051 -5.32 4.38 -23.58
C CYS A 1051 -4.27 5.41 -24.02
N ARG A 1052 -3.70 6.17 -23.08
CA ARG A 1052 -2.78 7.28 -23.37
C ARG A 1052 -1.47 6.78 -23.98
N VAL A 1053 -0.88 5.71 -23.45
CA VAL A 1053 0.35 5.14 -24.02
C VAL A 1053 0.07 4.49 -25.37
N ILE A 1054 -1.00 3.70 -25.53
CA ILE A 1054 -1.25 3.04 -26.82
C ILE A 1054 -1.63 4.03 -27.93
N VAL A 1055 -2.45 5.06 -27.64
CA VAL A 1055 -2.77 6.11 -28.62
C VAL A 1055 -1.54 6.96 -29.00
N SER A 1056 -0.68 7.31 -28.03
CA SER A 1056 0.50 8.16 -28.31
C SER A 1056 1.68 7.41 -28.93
N ARG A 1057 1.74 6.08 -28.84
CA ARG A 1057 2.88 5.27 -29.33
C ARG A 1057 2.54 4.32 -30.50
N CYS A 1058 1.27 4.04 -30.82
CA CYS A 1058 0.92 3.12 -31.95
C CYS A 1058 1.41 3.59 -33.33
N GLU A 1059 1.64 4.89 -33.49
CA GLU A 1059 2.20 5.51 -34.70
C GLU A 1059 3.66 6.00 -34.50
N VAL A 1060 4.35 5.49 -33.48
CA VAL A 1060 5.76 5.80 -33.20
C VAL A 1060 6.63 4.53 -33.10
N ASP A 1061 6.68 3.89 -31.93
CA ASP A 1061 7.62 2.82 -31.56
C ASP A 1061 6.95 1.59 -30.95
N MET A 1062 5.64 1.41 -31.20
CA MET A 1062 4.87 0.31 -30.60
C MET A 1062 5.42 -1.09 -30.94
N VAL A 1063 6.12 -1.26 -32.07
CA VAL A 1063 6.84 -2.53 -32.34
C VAL A 1063 7.91 -2.78 -31.27
N GLN A 1064 8.75 -1.78 -30.99
CA GLN A 1064 9.79 -1.87 -29.97
C GLN A 1064 9.21 -2.02 -28.56
N ILE A 1065 8.13 -1.31 -28.23
CA ILE A 1065 7.44 -1.45 -26.94
C ILE A 1065 6.99 -2.90 -26.72
N LYS A 1066 6.45 -3.57 -27.75
CA LYS A 1066 6.06 -4.98 -27.68
C LYS A 1066 7.25 -5.91 -27.49
N ASP A 1067 8.35 -5.69 -28.20
CA ASP A 1067 9.58 -6.48 -28.09
C ASP A 1067 10.20 -6.34 -26.68
N GLU A 1068 10.26 -5.12 -26.14
CA GLU A 1068 10.67 -4.85 -24.76
C GLU A 1068 9.76 -5.55 -23.75
N PHE A 1069 8.44 -5.45 -23.94
CA PHE A 1069 7.44 -6.08 -23.07
C PHE A 1069 7.62 -7.61 -23.04
N GLN A 1070 7.71 -8.25 -24.20
CA GLN A 1070 7.94 -9.69 -24.32
C GLN A 1070 9.31 -10.11 -23.76
N ARG A 1071 10.36 -9.30 -23.91
CA ARG A 1071 11.69 -9.59 -23.37
C ARG A 1071 11.72 -9.49 -21.84
N ASN A 1072 11.04 -8.51 -21.27
CA ASN A 1072 11.07 -8.23 -19.84
C ASN A 1072 10.08 -9.12 -19.05
N TYR A 1073 8.83 -9.25 -19.53
CA TYR A 1073 7.74 -9.94 -18.83
C TYR A 1073 7.44 -11.35 -19.34
N LYS A 1074 8.16 -11.81 -20.38
CA LYS A 1074 8.08 -13.17 -20.96
C LYS A 1074 6.73 -13.55 -21.59
N GLN A 1075 5.79 -12.61 -21.69
CA GLN A 1075 4.47 -12.74 -22.31
C GLN A 1075 4.26 -11.57 -23.29
N THR A 1076 3.49 -11.74 -24.38
CA THR A 1076 3.28 -10.64 -25.34
C THR A 1076 2.38 -9.57 -24.75
N LEU A 1077 2.52 -8.33 -25.22
CA LEU A 1077 1.65 -7.22 -24.80
C LEU A 1077 0.17 -7.52 -25.11
N GLY A 1078 -0.13 -8.14 -26.26
CA GLY A 1078 -1.50 -8.54 -26.62
C GLY A 1078 -2.04 -9.69 -25.80
N MET A 1079 -1.21 -10.65 -25.38
CA MET A 1079 -1.63 -11.67 -24.41
C MET A 1079 -1.95 -11.06 -23.04
N PHE A 1080 -1.22 -10.02 -22.62
CA PHE A 1080 -1.45 -9.32 -21.35
C PHE A 1080 -2.74 -8.48 -21.41
N ILE A 1081 -2.86 -7.62 -22.42
CA ILE A 1081 -4.09 -6.86 -22.74
C ILE A 1081 -5.30 -7.79 -22.86
N ALA A 1082 -5.16 -8.97 -23.48
CA ALA A 1082 -6.28 -9.87 -23.69
C ALA A 1082 -6.80 -10.56 -22.42
N GLY A 1083 -5.96 -10.66 -21.38
CA GLY A 1083 -6.32 -11.19 -20.06
C GLY A 1083 -6.95 -10.13 -19.15
N ASP A 1084 -6.42 -8.90 -19.16
CA ASP A 1084 -6.86 -7.82 -18.27
C ASP A 1084 -8.08 -7.04 -18.83
N THR A 1085 -8.16 -6.85 -20.15
CA THR A 1085 -9.23 -6.07 -20.80
C THR A 1085 -10.29 -6.96 -21.47
N SER A 1086 -11.48 -6.40 -21.73
CA SER A 1086 -12.60 -7.12 -22.35
C SER A 1086 -13.39 -6.28 -23.35
N GLY A 1087 -14.39 -6.90 -24.00
CA GLY A 1087 -15.25 -6.27 -25.00
C GLY A 1087 -14.50 -5.62 -26.17
N ASP A 1088 -15.12 -4.62 -26.78
CA ASP A 1088 -14.59 -3.90 -27.94
C ASP A 1088 -13.45 -2.95 -27.58
N TYR A 1089 -13.32 -2.60 -26.30
CA TYR A 1089 -12.11 -1.95 -25.77
C TYR A 1089 -10.87 -2.83 -25.99
N ARG A 1090 -10.93 -4.11 -25.61
CA ARG A 1090 -9.87 -5.08 -25.93
C ARG A 1090 -9.66 -5.21 -27.44
N THR A 1091 -10.72 -5.34 -28.23
CA THR A 1091 -10.65 -5.49 -29.69
C THR A 1091 -9.91 -4.29 -30.33
N MET A 1092 -10.22 -3.07 -29.89
CA MET A 1092 -9.57 -1.84 -30.32
C MET A 1092 -8.08 -1.78 -29.92
N LEU A 1093 -7.75 -2.12 -28.67
CA LEU A 1093 -6.35 -2.17 -28.20
C LEU A 1093 -5.51 -3.16 -29.01
N LEU A 1094 -6.00 -4.39 -29.17
CA LEU A 1094 -5.33 -5.46 -29.93
C LEU A 1094 -5.16 -5.08 -31.41
N ALA A 1095 -6.16 -4.44 -32.01
CA ALA A 1095 -6.07 -3.92 -33.37
C ALA A 1095 -4.95 -2.88 -33.49
N LEU A 1096 -4.86 -1.90 -32.59
CA LEU A 1096 -3.83 -0.85 -32.60
C LEU A 1096 -2.41 -1.40 -32.43
N ILE A 1097 -2.19 -2.38 -31.55
CA ILE A 1097 -0.87 -2.99 -31.36
C ILE A 1097 -0.54 -4.09 -32.38
N ARG A 1098 -1.50 -4.48 -33.23
CA ARG A 1098 -1.39 -5.57 -34.22
C ARG A 1098 -0.96 -6.91 -33.58
N GLU A 1099 -1.76 -7.42 -32.65
CA GLU A 1099 -1.68 -8.80 -32.15
C GLU A 1099 -3.06 -9.44 -32.07
N GLU A 1100 -3.14 -10.78 -32.17
CA GLU A 1100 -4.37 -11.52 -31.83
C GLU A 1100 -4.35 -11.96 -30.37
N GLY A 1101 -5.46 -11.76 -29.66
CA GLY A 1101 -5.67 -12.38 -28.35
C GLY A 1101 -5.90 -13.89 -28.50
N ALA A 1102 -5.40 -14.69 -27.56
CA ALA A 1102 -5.23 -16.15 -27.68
C ALA A 1102 -6.52 -17.01 -27.83
N ASN A 1103 -7.70 -16.41 -27.99
CA ASN A 1103 -9.00 -17.08 -28.06
C ASN A 1103 -9.53 -17.26 -29.50
N LYS A 1104 -8.71 -17.87 -30.37
CA LYS A 1104 -9.13 -18.48 -31.65
C LYS A 1104 -8.72 -19.96 -31.75
N LYS A 1105 -9.10 -20.75 -30.74
CA LYS A 1105 -9.39 -22.17 -30.90
C LYS A 1105 -10.87 -22.42 -30.65
N LYS A 1106 -11.60 -22.64 -31.73
CA LYS A 1106 -12.88 -23.36 -31.78
C LYS A 1106 -12.61 -24.70 -32.46
#